data_AF-A0A952WQY2-F1
#
_entry.id   AF-A0A952WQY2-F1
#
_cell.length_a   1.000
_cell.length_b   1.000
_cell.length_c   1.000
_cell.angle_alpha   90.00
_cell.angle_beta   90.00
_cell.angle_gamma   90.00
#
_symmetry.space_group_name_H-M   'P 1'
#
loop_
_entity.id
_entity.type
_entity.pdbx_description
1 polymer ?
#
loop_
_entity_poly.entity_id
_entity_poly.type
_entity_poly.pdbx_seq_one_letter_code
_entity_poly.pdbx_strand_id
1 'polypeptide(L)'
;MVSPQVLASVVSAGEGVPLPEGFAAVSIEAEGSAALIPLCVVVRTAPPAAGTIDDGPLIILSERLDARCYLGCMTDGSARVLRWIELWVQDTDGLIDVPPAYRDAMHNARIDDRWRRWCRMVEAAGRADGIVCAGWEHQHPAPILVDLADLRSIRPVEGASNGYWLLCENDSLLTERGLPAYGPTTHRYLYVPELGSETYFIPVTRGAPVNDRCLTPEEALGIGPTRVGLNLGAGMMMARVWQGVLLDQHIDELSGEKVVSSGGAGSTGALGMNGGRSVLDRGLGRGLITVGRAGRLVETLHLKLRLLADAVASVRDAVADIGAPMLNVRSESFAVARPRESFGLPSEWAARVTLREPGVGVGIDLAGGEATLYMGPGGATSVYSPGVTGANVAGVGALRIRQVLADSDGAVIEARLVMQERAVLGPGDLVWLRVSVGGQRLDLYATPDFKKSTAATEIPLRTIKQPLSDSLRQKIKSAEGVNIPGTMFETLPMASTPHDLYSLAVLGVRILLCADRPLGTACSDFQDFARYIEDSAANEDDDKRTPLEERVRRVLDGRDPDGEKWRDAIGPQHLRREPWDAASALAVVTPGLWCGVLAALVRSIPGLGPDSTSKNYAEAPPKAPERVFDPLLADLRPLVVKSRSLVVSDTGSNAEIRSLILSKSKR
;
A
#
# COMPACT_ATOMS: atom_id res chain seq x y z
N MET A 1 -10.29 14.61 -1.23
CA MET A 1 -9.68 14.06 -2.45
C MET A 1 -10.24 14.79 -3.67
N VAL A 2 -9.38 15.26 -4.57
CA VAL A 2 -9.78 16.02 -5.76
C VAL A 2 -10.66 15.18 -6.70
N SER A 3 -11.73 15.79 -7.22
CA SER A 3 -12.59 15.16 -8.23
C SER A 3 -11.78 14.72 -9.46
N PRO A 4 -11.98 13.49 -9.98
CA PRO A 4 -11.32 13.03 -11.21
C PRO A 4 -11.52 13.97 -12.40
N GLN A 5 -12.63 14.72 -12.43
CA GLN A 5 -12.92 15.69 -13.48
C GLN A 5 -12.00 16.91 -13.43
N VAL A 6 -11.63 17.36 -12.23
CA VAL A 6 -10.68 18.46 -12.03
C VAL A 6 -9.29 18.00 -12.42
N LEU A 7 -8.88 16.83 -11.93
CA LEU A 7 -7.55 16.34 -12.24
C LEU A 7 -7.42 16.05 -13.76
N ALA A 8 -8.52 15.66 -14.42
CA ALA A 8 -8.58 15.55 -15.88
C ALA A 8 -8.48 16.89 -16.57
N SER A 9 -9.20 17.91 -16.10
CA SER A 9 -9.13 19.24 -16.72
C SER A 9 -7.73 19.85 -16.62
N VAL A 10 -7.04 19.65 -15.49
CA VAL A 10 -5.68 20.17 -15.25
C VAL A 10 -4.64 19.45 -16.09
N VAL A 11 -4.66 18.11 -16.06
CA VAL A 11 -3.56 17.31 -16.59
C VAL A 11 -3.77 16.97 -18.08
N SER A 12 -5.02 17.01 -18.60
CA SER A 12 -5.34 16.69 -20.02
C SER A 12 -4.58 17.50 -21.07
N ALA A 13 -4.07 18.69 -20.72
CA ALA A 13 -3.26 19.53 -21.59
C ALA A 13 -1.96 18.82 -22.07
N GLY A 14 -1.51 17.78 -21.36
CA GLY A 14 -0.29 17.07 -21.69
C GLY A 14 0.96 17.81 -21.23
N GLU A 15 2.13 17.23 -21.48
CA GLU A 15 3.40 17.93 -21.30
C GLU A 15 3.75 18.76 -22.53
N GLY A 16 4.53 19.83 -22.33
CA GLY A 16 4.88 20.82 -23.35
C GLY A 16 3.82 21.91 -23.56
N VAL A 17 2.74 21.89 -22.78
CA VAL A 17 1.63 22.85 -22.84
C VAL A 17 1.57 23.66 -21.53
N PRO A 18 1.17 24.95 -21.57
CA PRO A 18 0.88 25.73 -20.37
C PRO A 18 -0.25 25.12 -19.54
N LEU A 19 -0.31 25.48 -18.26
CA LEU A 19 -1.44 25.11 -17.41
C LEU A 19 -2.76 25.70 -17.94
N PRO A 20 -3.89 24.97 -17.80
CA PRO A 20 -5.21 25.48 -18.15
C PRO A 20 -5.60 26.72 -17.35
N GLU A 21 -6.52 27.51 -17.90
CA GLU A 21 -7.09 28.66 -17.20
C GLU A 21 -7.71 28.25 -15.86
N GLY A 22 -7.52 29.06 -14.82
CA GLY A 22 -7.93 28.76 -13.45
C GLY A 22 -6.88 28.02 -12.60
N PHE A 23 -5.73 27.68 -13.20
CA PHE A 23 -4.61 27.03 -12.50
C PHE A 23 -3.29 27.77 -12.72
N ALA A 24 -2.43 27.72 -11.72
CA ALA A 24 -1.08 28.29 -11.78
C ALA A 24 -0.06 27.35 -11.15
N ALA A 25 1.19 27.44 -11.62
CA ALA A 25 2.35 26.78 -11.04
C ALA A 25 3.06 27.78 -10.13
N VAL A 26 3.18 27.44 -8.84
CA VAL A 26 3.92 28.25 -7.87
C VAL A 26 5.21 27.53 -7.52
N SER A 27 6.35 28.17 -7.74
CA SER A 27 7.66 27.59 -7.38
C SER A 27 7.75 27.40 -5.86
N ILE A 28 8.13 26.19 -5.45
CA ILE A 28 8.30 25.83 -4.05
C ILE A 28 9.76 25.93 -3.59
N GLU A 29 10.66 26.42 -4.45
CA GLU A 29 12.06 26.65 -4.10
C GLU A 29 12.23 27.86 -3.19
N ALA A 30 13.43 28.02 -2.62
CA ALA A 30 13.73 29.17 -1.76
C ALA A 30 13.64 30.48 -2.54
N GLU A 31 13.21 31.56 -1.86
CA GLU A 31 13.14 32.89 -2.46
C GLU A 31 14.52 33.30 -3.02
N GLY A 32 14.54 33.70 -4.30
CA GLY A 32 15.76 34.06 -5.02
C GLY A 32 16.49 32.90 -5.72
N SER A 33 15.97 31.67 -5.65
CA SER A 33 16.47 30.56 -6.47
C SER A 33 16.22 30.83 -7.95
N ALA A 34 17.29 30.83 -8.76
CA ALA A 34 17.24 30.99 -10.22
C ALA A 34 17.29 29.62 -10.93
N ALA A 35 16.55 28.62 -10.43
CA ALA A 35 16.54 27.32 -11.08
C ALA A 35 15.99 27.44 -12.51
N LEU A 36 16.75 26.86 -13.45
CA LEU A 36 16.37 26.84 -14.87
C LEU A 36 15.09 26.05 -15.13
N ILE A 37 14.80 25.08 -14.26
CA ILE A 37 13.61 24.22 -14.30
C ILE A 37 13.06 24.16 -12.88
N PRO A 38 12.20 25.09 -12.47
CA PRO A 38 11.69 25.14 -11.11
C PRO A 38 10.75 23.96 -10.82
N LEU A 39 10.87 23.44 -9.60
CA LEU A 39 9.86 22.56 -9.03
C LEU A 39 8.70 23.40 -8.47
N CYS A 40 7.48 23.09 -8.89
CA CYS A 40 6.28 23.89 -8.61
C CYS A 40 5.15 23.04 -8.03
N VAL A 41 4.36 23.63 -7.13
CA VAL A 41 3.03 23.12 -6.74
C VAL A 41 1.96 23.73 -7.64
N VAL A 42 0.93 22.96 -7.99
CA VAL A 42 -0.19 23.46 -8.78
C VAL A 42 -1.30 23.94 -7.85
N VAL A 43 -1.73 25.17 -8.08
CA VAL A 43 -2.77 25.83 -7.29
C VAL A 43 -3.93 26.28 -8.17
N ARG A 44 -5.12 26.38 -7.56
CA ARG A 44 -6.29 27.02 -8.15
C ARG A 44 -6.19 28.53 -7.96
N THR A 45 -6.33 29.28 -9.04
CA THR A 45 -6.28 30.76 -9.00
C THR A 45 -7.64 31.39 -8.68
N ALA A 46 -8.71 30.62 -8.70
CA ALA A 46 -10.06 31.04 -8.29
C ALA A 46 -10.62 30.09 -7.22
N PRO A 47 -11.35 30.60 -6.22
CA PRO A 47 -12.00 29.75 -5.23
C PRO A 47 -13.04 28.85 -5.91
N PRO A 48 -13.20 27.59 -5.47
CA PRO A 48 -14.23 26.71 -6.01
C PRO A 48 -15.63 27.33 -5.85
N ALA A 49 -16.54 27.06 -6.79
CA ALA A 49 -17.91 27.54 -6.72
C ALA A 49 -18.57 27.05 -5.41
N ALA A 50 -19.32 27.92 -4.74
CA ALA A 50 -20.00 27.57 -3.49
C ALA A 50 -20.85 26.30 -3.68
N GLY A 51 -20.56 25.25 -2.90
CA GLY A 51 -21.29 23.98 -2.93
C GLY A 51 -20.56 22.81 -3.63
N THR A 52 -19.37 23.00 -4.22
CA THR A 52 -18.52 21.89 -4.64
C THR A 52 -17.65 21.39 -3.49
N ILE A 53 -17.60 20.06 -3.28
CA ILE A 53 -16.75 19.35 -2.30
C ILE A 53 -15.28 19.34 -2.80
N ASP A 54 -14.78 20.46 -3.31
CA ASP A 54 -13.43 20.57 -3.82
C ASP A 54 -12.55 21.25 -2.76
N ASP A 55 -11.65 20.44 -2.19
CA ASP A 55 -10.74 20.74 -1.08
C ASP A 55 -9.75 21.86 -1.44
N GLY A 56 -10.06 23.10 -1.08
CA GLY A 56 -9.10 24.21 -1.00
C GLY A 56 -8.36 24.60 -2.31
N PRO A 57 -7.41 25.54 -2.22
CA PRO A 57 -6.65 26.03 -3.37
C PRO A 57 -5.51 25.10 -3.81
N LEU A 58 -5.07 24.17 -2.96
CA LEU A 58 -4.06 23.16 -3.28
C LEU A 58 -4.73 21.89 -3.81
N ILE A 59 -4.17 21.28 -4.85
CA ILE A 59 -4.74 20.06 -5.45
C ILE A 59 -4.20 18.83 -4.74
N ILE A 60 -4.99 18.23 -3.86
CA ILE A 60 -4.64 17.01 -3.11
C ILE A 60 -4.94 15.76 -3.95
N LEU A 61 -3.88 15.01 -4.28
CA LEU A 61 -3.93 13.76 -5.03
C LEU A 61 -4.33 12.58 -4.14
N SER A 62 -3.76 12.51 -2.93
CA SER A 62 -4.13 11.52 -1.93
C SER A 62 -3.71 11.95 -0.53
N GLU A 63 -4.45 11.50 0.48
CA GLU A 63 -4.10 11.65 1.90
C GLU A 63 -3.81 10.28 2.50
N ARG A 64 -2.81 10.23 3.38
CA ARG A 64 -2.35 9.06 4.10
C ARG A 64 -2.26 9.38 5.59
N LEU A 65 -2.00 8.35 6.38
CA LEU A 65 -1.86 8.49 7.83
C LEU A 65 -0.70 9.40 8.21
N ASP A 66 0.43 9.26 7.52
CA ASP A 66 1.69 9.94 7.79
C ASP A 66 2.16 10.87 6.64
N ALA A 67 1.31 11.13 5.64
CA ALA A 67 1.67 11.94 4.47
C ALA A 67 0.47 12.52 3.70
N ARG A 68 0.68 13.66 3.03
CA ARG A 68 -0.22 14.19 1.98
C ARG A 68 0.52 14.28 0.66
N CYS A 69 -0.17 14.01 -0.45
CA CYS A 69 0.38 14.11 -1.79
C CYS A 69 -0.36 15.20 -2.58
N TYR A 70 0.38 16.19 -3.05
CA TYR A 70 -0.13 17.33 -3.83
C TYR A 70 0.32 17.24 -5.29
N LEU A 71 -0.52 17.76 -6.20
CA LEU A 71 -0.15 17.87 -7.60
C LEU A 71 0.92 18.96 -7.76
N GLY A 72 2.06 18.56 -8.30
CA GLY A 72 3.13 19.45 -8.71
C GLY A 72 3.48 19.31 -10.18
N CYS A 73 4.38 20.17 -10.63
CA CYS A 73 4.95 20.10 -11.96
C CYS A 73 6.36 20.70 -11.99
N MET A 74 7.11 20.36 -13.03
CA MET A 74 8.32 21.09 -13.44
C MET A 74 7.95 21.92 -14.65
N THR A 75 8.34 23.19 -14.68
CA THR A 75 8.04 24.10 -15.81
C THR A 75 9.30 24.59 -16.51
N ASP A 76 9.18 24.94 -17.78
CA ASP A 76 10.23 25.70 -18.48
C ASP A 76 10.10 27.22 -18.23
N GLY A 77 11.03 28.00 -18.77
CA GLY A 77 10.99 29.47 -18.68
C GLY A 77 9.80 30.13 -19.40
N SER A 78 8.99 29.36 -20.13
CA SER A 78 7.73 29.80 -20.74
C SER A 78 6.49 29.29 -19.98
N ALA A 79 6.68 28.81 -18.75
CA ALA A 79 5.64 28.23 -17.89
C ALA A 79 4.91 27.02 -18.51
N ARG A 80 5.54 26.32 -19.45
CA ARG A 80 5.01 25.06 -20.00
C ARG A 80 5.37 23.91 -19.09
N VAL A 81 4.44 23.00 -18.87
CA VAL A 81 4.66 21.84 -18.01
C VAL A 81 5.61 20.87 -18.72
N LEU A 82 6.83 20.74 -18.21
CA LEU A 82 7.80 19.77 -18.70
C LEU A 82 7.52 18.37 -18.16
N ARG A 83 7.15 18.27 -16.88
CA ARG A 83 6.83 17.01 -16.20
C ARG A 83 5.82 17.23 -15.09
N TRP A 84 4.93 16.26 -14.92
CA TRP A 84 4.03 16.20 -13.76
C TRP A 84 4.71 15.49 -12.59
N ILE A 85 4.48 16.02 -11.38
CA ILE A 85 5.15 15.59 -10.16
C ILE A 85 4.10 15.29 -9.09
N GLU A 86 4.29 14.19 -8.36
CA GLU A 86 3.68 13.93 -7.06
C GLU A 86 4.55 14.60 -5.98
N LEU A 87 4.02 15.62 -5.31
CA LEU A 87 4.69 16.28 -4.18
C LEU A 87 4.18 15.70 -2.87
N TRP A 88 4.96 14.79 -2.29
CA TRP A 88 4.67 14.16 -1.02
C TRP A 88 5.22 15.02 0.13
N VAL A 89 4.39 15.24 1.15
CA VAL A 89 4.71 15.99 2.37
C VAL A 89 4.36 15.11 3.56
N GLN A 90 5.32 14.89 4.45
CA GLN A 90 5.11 14.15 5.69
C GLN A 90 4.17 14.92 6.62
N ASP A 91 3.11 14.27 7.11
CA ASP A 91 2.06 14.88 7.95
C ASP A 91 1.54 13.87 8.97
N THR A 92 1.46 14.25 10.24
CA THR A 92 1.05 13.34 11.32
C THR A 92 -0.42 13.45 11.70
N ASP A 93 -1.18 14.39 11.13
CA ASP A 93 -2.58 14.63 11.53
C ASP A 93 -3.46 13.40 11.28
N GLY A 94 -3.19 12.61 10.24
CA GLY A 94 -3.94 11.38 9.93
C GLY A 94 -3.81 10.29 11.00
N LEU A 95 -2.78 10.33 11.85
CA LEU A 95 -2.58 9.38 12.95
C LEU A 95 -3.50 9.63 14.14
N ILE A 96 -4.20 10.77 14.22
CA ILE A 96 -5.08 11.08 15.36
C ILE A 96 -6.36 10.24 15.38
N ASP A 97 -6.73 9.65 14.25
CA ASP A 97 -7.99 8.91 14.08
C ASP A 97 -7.78 7.38 14.05
N VAL A 98 -6.53 6.90 14.20
CA VAL A 98 -6.20 5.46 14.21
C VAL A 98 -6.30 4.84 15.61
N PRO A 99 -6.41 3.50 15.71
CA PRO A 99 -6.45 2.79 17.00
C PRO A 99 -5.27 3.14 17.92
N PRO A 100 -5.47 3.20 19.26
CA PRO A 100 -4.43 3.61 20.20
C PRO A 100 -3.13 2.81 20.10
N ALA A 101 -3.20 1.48 19.96
CA ALA A 101 -2.00 0.64 19.86
C ALA A 101 -1.14 0.97 18.63
N TYR A 102 -1.78 1.31 17.50
CA TYR A 102 -1.08 1.74 16.29
C TYR A 102 -0.49 3.14 16.46
N ARG A 103 -1.28 4.06 17.05
CA ARG A 103 -0.86 5.44 17.33
C ARG A 103 0.33 5.50 18.27
N ASP A 104 0.30 4.75 19.35
CA ASP A 104 1.36 4.71 20.37
C ASP A 104 2.66 4.12 19.81
N ALA A 105 2.56 3.26 18.78
CA ALA A 105 3.71 2.72 18.06
C ALA A 105 4.30 3.71 17.02
N MET A 106 3.61 4.81 16.73
CA MET A 106 4.02 5.83 15.76
C MET A 106 4.44 7.11 16.48
N HIS A 107 5.69 7.51 16.30
CA HIS A 107 6.27 8.74 16.85
C HIS A 107 7.23 9.37 15.82
N ASN A 108 7.53 10.66 15.93
CA ASN A 108 8.24 11.39 14.88
C ASN A 108 9.56 10.73 14.46
N ALA A 109 10.38 10.25 15.40
CA ALA A 109 11.62 9.57 15.05
C ALA A 109 11.39 8.35 14.13
N ARG A 110 10.32 7.58 14.39
CA ARG A 110 9.96 6.44 13.56
C ARG A 110 9.37 6.85 12.22
N ILE A 111 8.55 7.90 12.20
CA ILE A 111 7.94 8.45 10.98
C ILE A 111 9.05 8.98 10.05
N ASP A 112 10.08 9.62 10.62
CA ASP A 112 11.23 10.11 9.88
C ASP A 112 12.07 8.97 9.31
N ASP A 113 12.32 7.92 10.09
CA ASP A 113 13.06 6.75 9.62
C ASP A 113 12.31 5.98 8.52
N ARG A 114 10.99 5.84 8.65
CA ARG A 114 10.12 5.27 7.61
C ARG A 114 10.18 6.09 6.33
N TRP A 115 10.08 7.41 6.44
CA TRP A 115 10.17 8.32 5.31
C TRP A 115 11.49 8.18 4.55
N ARG A 116 12.62 8.19 5.27
CA ARG A 116 13.95 8.05 4.66
C ARG A 116 14.14 6.68 4.00
N ARG A 117 13.63 5.59 4.61
CA ARG A 117 13.62 4.26 3.98
C ARG A 117 12.81 4.26 2.68
N TRP A 118 11.65 4.89 2.71
CA TRP A 118 10.80 4.99 1.53
C TRP A 118 11.47 5.80 0.40
N CYS A 119 12.08 6.94 0.71
CA CYS A 119 12.82 7.72 -0.28
C CYS A 119 13.94 6.90 -0.93
N ARG A 120 14.73 6.16 -0.13
CA ARG A 120 15.78 5.26 -0.66
C ARG A 120 15.23 4.18 -1.59
N MET A 121 14.10 3.57 -1.23
CA MET A 121 13.45 2.55 -2.06
C MET A 121 13.00 3.14 -3.41
N VAL A 122 12.37 4.32 -3.42
CA VAL A 122 11.93 4.98 -4.66
C VAL A 122 13.13 5.41 -5.51
N GLU A 123 14.22 5.87 -4.88
CA GLU A 123 15.47 6.20 -5.59
C GLU A 123 16.10 4.95 -6.24
N ALA A 124 16.11 3.81 -5.52
CA ALA A 124 16.66 2.54 -5.99
C ALA A 124 15.85 1.93 -7.15
N ALA A 125 14.55 2.20 -7.24
CA ALA A 125 13.67 1.73 -8.32
C ALA A 125 14.03 2.28 -9.72
N GLY A 126 14.94 3.28 -9.81
CA GLY A 126 15.60 3.70 -11.05
C GLY A 126 15.17 5.08 -11.56
N ARG A 127 16.05 5.70 -12.37
CA ARG A 127 15.96 7.13 -12.81
C ARG A 127 14.76 7.49 -13.69
N ALA A 128 14.12 6.54 -14.36
CA ALA A 128 12.99 6.84 -15.24
C ALA A 128 11.72 7.24 -14.45
N ASP A 129 11.58 6.70 -13.24
CA ASP A 129 10.42 6.84 -12.35
C ASP A 129 10.81 7.46 -10.99
N GLY A 130 12.04 7.98 -10.91
CA GLY A 130 12.74 8.32 -9.67
C GLY A 130 12.33 9.65 -9.04
N ILE A 131 12.97 9.93 -7.91
CA ILE A 131 12.83 11.15 -7.14
C ILE A 131 13.56 12.30 -7.85
N VAL A 132 12.96 13.49 -7.82
CA VAL A 132 13.62 14.77 -8.10
C VAL A 132 14.28 15.23 -6.80
N CYS A 133 15.55 14.89 -6.59
CA CYS A 133 16.25 15.13 -5.33
C CYS A 133 16.41 16.64 -5.05
N ALA A 134 15.76 17.12 -3.99
CA ALA A 134 15.82 18.52 -3.56
C ALA A 134 16.50 18.72 -2.18
N GLY A 135 16.88 17.63 -1.50
CA GLY A 135 17.46 17.62 -0.16
C GLY A 135 16.43 17.49 0.97
N TRP A 136 15.15 17.74 0.67
CA TRP A 136 14.04 17.63 1.62
C TRP A 136 13.68 16.18 1.99
N GLU A 137 14.25 15.21 1.26
CA GLU A 137 14.05 13.78 1.49
C GLU A 137 14.73 13.29 2.78
N HIS A 138 15.68 14.07 3.29
CA HIS A 138 16.52 13.70 4.43
C HIS A 138 16.53 14.74 5.55
N GLN A 139 16.13 15.98 5.25
CA GLN A 139 16.12 17.09 6.18
C GLN A 139 14.77 17.82 6.15
N HIS A 140 14.26 18.18 7.32
CA HIS A 140 13.05 18.99 7.46
C HIS A 140 13.26 20.37 6.84
N PRO A 141 12.48 20.76 5.81
CA PRO A 141 12.52 22.12 5.26
C PRO A 141 11.86 23.10 6.21
N ALA A 142 12.18 24.39 6.08
CA ALA A 142 11.37 25.45 6.69
C ALA A 142 9.91 25.37 6.20
N PRO A 143 8.92 25.76 7.03
CA PRO A 143 7.53 25.74 6.64
C PRO A 143 7.29 26.48 5.32
N ILE A 144 6.45 25.89 4.47
CA ILE A 144 6.16 26.43 3.14
C ILE A 144 4.73 26.94 3.11
N LEU A 145 4.58 28.24 2.90
CA LEU A 145 3.32 28.90 2.60
C LEU A 145 3.27 29.23 1.11
N VAL A 146 2.06 29.25 0.54
CA VAL A 146 1.79 29.73 -0.81
C VAL A 146 0.93 30.98 -0.72
N ASP A 147 1.43 32.08 -1.26
CA ASP A 147 0.65 33.31 -1.43
C ASP A 147 -0.09 33.25 -2.77
N LEU A 148 -1.41 33.17 -2.70
CA LEU A 148 -2.30 33.07 -3.84
C LEU A 148 -2.49 34.40 -4.57
N ALA A 149 -2.18 35.53 -3.93
CA ALA A 149 -2.26 36.84 -4.56
C ALA A 149 -1.03 37.11 -5.42
N ASP A 150 0.16 36.80 -4.90
CA ASP A 150 1.44 37.02 -5.58
C ASP A 150 1.91 35.80 -6.40
N LEU A 151 1.26 34.62 -6.24
CA LEU A 151 1.65 33.34 -6.83
C LEU A 151 3.11 32.96 -6.54
N ARG A 152 3.54 33.13 -5.29
CA ARG A 152 4.88 32.78 -4.81
C ARG A 152 4.84 31.94 -3.54
N SER A 153 5.89 31.15 -3.30
CA SER A 153 6.06 30.52 -2.00
C SER A 153 6.74 31.48 -1.02
N ILE A 154 6.34 31.39 0.25
CA ILE A 154 6.86 32.20 1.36
C ILE A 154 7.44 31.27 2.41
N ARG A 155 8.59 31.64 2.96
CA ARG A 155 9.15 31.04 4.18
C ARG A 155 8.88 32.00 5.33
N PRO A 156 8.02 31.64 6.31
CA PRO A 156 7.64 32.56 7.37
C PRO A 156 8.83 32.83 8.30
N VAL A 157 8.96 34.09 8.70
CA VAL A 157 9.98 34.58 9.64
C VAL A 157 9.29 35.20 10.86
N GLU A 158 9.98 35.18 12.00
CA GLU A 158 9.55 35.87 13.21
C GLU A 158 9.86 37.37 13.09
N GLY A 159 8.89 38.22 13.47
CA GLY A 159 8.92 39.64 13.13
C GLY A 159 10.04 40.45 13.77
N ALA A 160 10.45 40.13 15.01
CA ALA A 160 11.43 40.93 15.75
C ALA A 160 12.89 40.57 15.40
N SER A 161 13.18 39.28 15.31
CA SER A 161 14.51 38.73 15.02
C SER A 161 14.78 38.53 13.53
N ASN A 162 13.72 38.49 12.71
CA ASN A 162 13.77 38.09 11.30
C ASN A 162 14.36 36.68 11.10
N GLY A 163 14.33 35.84 12.15
CA GLY A 163 14.74 34.44 12.09
C GLY A 163 13.66 33.56 11.48
N TYR A 164 14.05 32.47 10.82
CA TYR A 164 13.10 31.55 10.20
C TYR A 164 12.45 30.66 11.25
N TRP A 165 11.15 30.44 11.12
CA TRP A 165 10.48 29.37 11.85
C TRP A 165 10.95 28.02 11.33
N LEU A 166 11.46 27.16 12.22
CA LEU A 166 11.98 25.84 11.88
C LEU A 166 11.40 24.79 12.84
N LEU A 167 11.41 23.53 12.43
CA LEU A 167 10.96 22.43 13.28
C LEU A 167 11.89 22.25 14.49
N CYS A 168 11.34 22.19 15.71
CA CYS A 168 12.10 21.91 16.91
C CYS A 168 12.27 20.40 17.10
N GLU A 169 13.45 19.88 16.75
CA GLU A 169 13.84 18.48 17.00
C GLU A 169 14.51 18.29 18.38
N ASN A 170 14.71 19.37 19.14
CA ASN A 170 15.40 19.32 20.44
C ASN A 170 14.45 18.92 21.57
N ASP A 171 14.40 17.62 21.85
CA ASP A 171 13.59 17.03 22.93
C ASP A 171 13.84 17.66 24.31
N SER A 172 15.09 18.04 24.61
CA SER A 172 15.45 18.62 25.91
C SER A 172 14.87 20.02 26.06
N LEU A 173 14.93 20.84 25.00
CA LEU A 173 14.37 22.19 24.99
C LEU A 173 12.85 22.17 25.15
N LEU A 174 12.15 21.29 24.42
CA LEU A 174 10.70 21.14 24.54
C LEU A 174 10.30 20.72 25.96
N THR A 175 10.99 19.72 26.51
CA THR A 175 10.72 19.21 27.86
C THR A 175 10.98 20.26 28.94
N GLU A 176 12.08 21.02 28.86
CA GLU A 176 12.38 22.14 29.77
C GLU A 176 11.24 23.17 29.78
N ARG A 177 10.60 23.37 28.62
CA ARG A 177 9.52 24.34 28.43
C ARG A 177 8.13 23.74 28.68
N GLY A 178 8.05 22.54 29.24
CA GLY A 178 6.79 21.88 29.59
C GLY A 178 5.97 21.44 28.37
N LEU A 179 6.61 21.28 27.22
CA LEU A 179 6.01 20.78 25.99
C LEU A 179 6.45 19.31 25.75
N PRO A 180 5.64 18.50 25.06
CA PRO A 180 6.04 17.16 24.65
C PRO A 180 7.29 17.17 23.78
N ALA A 181 8.19 16.22 24.02
CA ALA A 181 9.38 15.99 23.19
C ALA A 181 8.99 15.59 21.75
N TYR A 182 9.83 15.94 20.78
CA TYR A 182 9.60 15.65 19.36
C TYR A 182 9.73 14.15 19.08
N GLY A 183 10.88 13.55 19.41
CA GLY A 183 11.24 12.18 19.03
C GLY A 183 10.23 11.10 19.46
N PRO A 184 9.78 11.08 20.74
CA PRO A 184 8.90 10.04 21.27
C PRO A 184 7.39 10.34 21.15
N THR A 185 7.00 11.45 20.53
CA THR A 185 5.58 11.80 20.33
C THR A 185 5.26 12.06 18.86
N THR A 186 3.99 12.31 18.53
CA THR A 186 3.58 12.80 17.20
C THR A 186 3.42 14.32 17.16
N HIS A 187 3.63 15.01 18.29
CA HIS A 187 3.44 16.45 18.37
C HIS A 187 4.64 17.20 17.79
N ARG A 188 4.37 18.24 17.00
CA ARG A 188 5.40 19.06 16.38
C ARG A 188 5.23 20.52 16.74
N TYR A 189 6.37 21.15 17.00
CA TYR A 189 6.45 22.56 17.37
C TYR A 189 7.48 23.26 16.49
N LEU A 190 7.12 24.42 15.95
CA LEU A 190 8.08 25.31 15.31
C LEU A 190 8.70 26.26 16.34
N TYR A 191 9.94 26.65 16.10
CA TYR A 191 10.69 27.61 16.91
C TYR A 191 11.68 28.41 16.05
N VAL A 192 12.26 29.46 16.60
CA VAL A 192 13.35 30.23 15.99
C VAL A 192 14.66 29.83 16.67
N PRO A 193 15.56 29.07 16.01
CA PRO A 193 16.78 28.58 16.65
C PRO A 193 17.69 29.68 17.20
N GLU A 194 17.73 30.83 16.54
CA GLU A 194 18.54 31.99 16.95
C GLU A 194 18.11 32.56 18.31
N LEU A 195 16.84 32.40 18.68
CA LEU A 195 16.30 32.84 19.96
C LEU A 195 16.42 31.78 21.06
N GLY A 196 16.73 30.52 20.69
CA GLY A 196 16.92 29.42 21.63
C GLY A 196 15.78 29.29 22.63
N SER A 197 16.08 29.49 23.92
CA SER A 197 15.12 29.35 25.01
C SER A 197 14.12 30.50 25.14
N GLU A 198 14.39 31.64 24.50
CA GLU A 198 13.51 32.82 24.49
C GLU A 198 12.48 32.78 23.36
N THR A 199 12.57 31.78 22.47
CA THR A 199 11.59 31.58 21.40
C THR A 199 10.18 31.32 21.95
N TYR A 200 9.18 31.77 21.20
CA TYR A 200 7.84 31.17 21.28
C TYR A 200 7.81 29.86 20.47
N PHE A 201 6.84 29.00 20.78
CA PHE A 201 6.61 27.76 20.07
C PHE A 201 5.29 27.82 19.30
N ILE A 202 5.23 27.20 18.13
CA ILE A 202 4.00 27.12 17.33
C ILE A 202 3.61 25.65 17.20
N PRO A 203 2.50 25.19 17.83
CA PRO A 203 1.99 23.84 17.64
C PRO A 203 1.44 23.69 16.22
N VAL A 204 1.99 22.76 15.44
CA VAL A 204 1.62 22.57 14.02
C VAL A 204 0.98 21.21 13.72
N THR A 205 0.59 20.49 14.76
CA THR A 205 -0.12 19.20 14.68
C THR A 205 -1.40 19.26 15.50
N ARG A 206 -2.46 18.63 15.00
CA ARG A 206 -3.76 18.60 15.67
C ARG A 206 -3.66 17.97 17.06
N GLY A 207 -4.23 18.65 18.06
CA GLY A 207 -4.25 18.16 19.44
C GLY A 207 -2.91 18.27 20.19
N ALA A 208 -1.92 19.00 19.64
CA ALA A 208 -0.70 19.31 20.37
C ALA A 208 -0.99 20.09 21.66
N PRO A 209 -0.45 19.67 22.82
CA PRO A 209 -0.53 20.44 24.05
C PRO A 209 0.04 21.85 23.89
N VAL A 210 -0.59 22.82 24.54
CA VAL A 210 -0.20 24.24 24.50
C VAL A 210 -0.03 24.79 25.90
N ASN A 211 0.76 25.86 26.02
CA ASN A 211 0.97 26.63 27.24
C ASN A 211 1.19 28.12 26.91
N ASP A 212 1.51 28.93 27.92
CA ASP A 212 1.70 30.39 27.78
C ASP A 212 2.86 30.83 26.86
N ARG A 213 3.69 29.88 26.42
CA ARG A 213 4.80 30.10 25.47
C ARG A 213 4.45 29.66 24.04
N CYS A 214 3.19 29.34 23.77
CA CYS A 214 2.71 28.96 22.46
C CYS A 214 1.97 30.12 21.77
N LEU A 215 2.22 30.29 20.47
CA LEU A 215 1.44 31.15 19.57
C LEU A 215 0.59 30.28 18.64
N THR A 216 -0.55 30.79 18.18
CA THR A 216 -1.32 30.06 17.17
C THR A 216 -0.63 30.13 15.80
N PRO A 217 -0.77 29.09 14.95
CA PRO A 217 -0.24 29.11 13.58
C PRO A 217 -0.73 30.32 12.76
N GLU A 218 -2.00 30.71 12.92
CA GLU A 218 -2.60 31.84 12.21
C GLU A 218 -1.91 33.17 12.57
N GLU A 219 -1.69 33.41 13.86
CA GLU A 219 -1.04 34.62 14.36
C GLU A 219 0.44 34.69 13.98
N ALA A 220 1.17 33.57 14.12
CA ALA A 220 2.62 33.56 13.99
C ALA A 220 3.11 33.41 12.54
N LEU A 221 2.37 32.67 11.71
CA LEU A 221 2.76 32.38 10.31
C LEU A 221 1.99 33.24 9.30
N GLY A 222 0.97 34.00 9.75
CA GLY A 222 0.16 34.85 8.88
C GLY A 222 -0.70 34.06 7.90
N ILE A 223 -1.21 32.90 8.33
CA ILE A 223 -2.12 32.05 7.55
C ILE A 223 -3.46 32.76 7.40
N GLY A 224 -4.04 32.72 6.20
CA GLY A 224 -5.29 33.41 5.92
C GLY A 224 -5.90 33.02 4.57
N PRO A 225 -6.92 33.74 4.09
CA PRO A 225 -7.63 33.39 2.85
C PRO A 225 -6.75 33.43 1.60
N THR A 226 -5.68 34.24 1.61
CA THR A 226 -4.73 34.37 0.50
C THR A 226 -3.42 33.61 0.73
N ARG A 227 -3.17 33.12 1.95
CA ARG A 227 -1.92 32.43 2.32
C ARG A 227 -2.22 31.07 2.90
N VAL A 228 -1.88 30.04 2.14
CA VAL A 228 -2.18 28.66 2.49
C VAL A 228 -0.93 27.85 2.76
N GLY A 229 -1.03 26.94 3.72
CA GLY A 229 0.06 26.04 4.06
C GLY A 229 0.22 24.89 3.08
N LEU A 230 1.38 24.79 2.42
CA LEU A 230 1.78 23.59 1.69
C LEU A 230 2.45 22.58 2.64
N ASN A 231 3.32 23.06 3.53
CA ASN A 231 4.04 22.24 4.50
C ASN A 231 4.23 23.01 5.81
N LEU A 232 3.13 23.23 6.55
CA LEU A 232 3.17 23.98 7.82
C LEU A 232 3.92 23.22 8.92
N GLY A 233 3.76 21.90 8.94
CA GLY A 233 4.39 21.03 9.91
C GLY A 233 5.90 20.85 9.73
N ALA A 234 6.50 21.49 8.73
CA ALA A 234 7.90 21.32 8.35
C ALA A 234 8.28 19.83 8.18
N GLY A 235 7.34 19.02 7.69
CA GLY A 235 7.58 17.60 7.42
C GLY A 235 8.57 17.42 6.29
N MET A 236 9.32 16.31 6.29
CA MET A 236 10.15 15.95 5.14
C MET A 236 9.29 15.86 3.86
N MET A 237 9.90 16.13 2.71
CA MET A 237 9.21 16.16 1.42
C MET A 237 9.90 15.25 0.41
N MET A 238 9.14 14.77 -0.57
CA MET A 238 9.62 13.96 -1.68
C MET A 238 8.90 14.35 -2.95
N ALA A 239 9.66 14.67 -4.00
CA ALA A 239 9.12 14.96 -5.33
C ALA A 239 9.34 13.75 -6.24
N ARG A 240 8.26 13.13 -6.71
CA ARG A 240 8.32 11.94 -7.59
C ARG A 240 7.67 12.23 -8.93
N VAL A 241 8.23 11.71 -10.02
CA VAL A 241 7.56 11.79 -11.34
C VAL A 241 6.21 11.09 -11.29
N TRP A 242 5.14 11.80 -11.67
CA TRP A 242 3.78 11.27 -11.70
C TRP A 242 3.65 10.12 -12.71
N GLN A 243 3.32 8.93 -12.23
CA GLN A 243 3.09 7.73 -13.05
C GLN A 243 1.59 7.59 -13.30
N GLY A 244 1.10 8.27 -14.34
CA GLY A 244 -0.32 8.57 -14.51
C GLY A 244 -1.27 7.44 -14.91
N VAL A 245 -0.89 6.17 -14.78
CA VAL A 245 -1.79 5.05 -15.06
C VAL A 245 -1.77 4.08 -13.89
N LEU A 246 -2.93 3.94 -13.24
CA LEU A 246 -3.14 2.91 -12.22
C LEU A 246 -3.08 1.52 -12.85
N LEU A 247 -2.60 0.55 -12.08
CA LEU A 247 -2.50 -0.83 -12.54
C LEU A 247 -3.86 -1.38 -13.04
N ASP A 248 -4.96 -1.12 -12.32
CA ASP A 248 -6.30 -1.55 -12.73
C ASP A 248 -6.68 -1.04 -14.13
N GLN A 249 -6.49 0.25 -14.36
CA GLN A 249 -6.80 0.86 -15.66
C GLN A 249 -5.99 0.20 -16.78
N HIS A 250 -4.70 -0.04 -16.54
CA HIS A 250 -3.83 -0.67 -17.53
C HIS A 250 -4.24 -2.13 -17.82
N ILE A 251 -4.61 -2.89 -16.79
CA ILE A 251 -5.12 -4.27 -16.95
C ILE A 251 -6.40 -4.28 -17.79
N ASP A 252 -7.29 -3.32 -17.58
CA ASP A 252 -8.53 -3.22 -18.33
C ASP A 252 -8.29 -2.79 -19.79
N GLU A 253 -7.34 -1.87 -20.03
CA GLU A 253 -6.83 -1.52 -21.36
C GLU A 253 -6.31 -2.76 -22.11
N LEU A 254 -5.51 -3.60 -21.44
CA LEU A 254 -4.98 -4.87 -21.98
C LEU A 254 -6.08 -5.92 -22.21
N SER A 255 -7.14 -5.88 -21.41
CA SER A 255 -8.31 -6.77 -21.54
C SER A 255 -9.21 -6.40 -22.72
N GLY A 256 -9.01 -5.21 -23.30
CA GLY A 256 -9.76 -4.73 -24.46
C GLY A 256 -10.82 -3.68 -24.14
N GLU A 257 -10.81 -3.10 -22.93
CA GLU A 257 -11.63 -1.93 -22.63
C GLU A 257 -11.30 -0.79 -23.62
N LYS A 258 -12.33 -0.21 -24.24
CA LYS A 258 -12.16 1.02 -25.03
C LYS A 258 -11.81 2.12 -24.04
N VAL A 259 -10.66 2.77 -24.25
CA VAL A 259 -10.35 4.02 -23.56
C VAL A 259 -11.41 5.01 -24.02
N VAL A 260 -12.45 5.20 -23.21
CA VAL A 260 -13.32 6.34 -23.37
C VAL A 260 -12.45 7.51 -22.94
N SER A 261 -12.04 8.35 -23.88
CA SER A 261 -11.63 9.71 -23.56
C SER A 261 -12.88 10.42 -23.03
N SER A 262 -13.22 10.17 -21.76
CA SER A 262 -14.47 10.61 -21.15
C SER A 262 -14.37 12.09 -20.78
N GLY A 263 -14.70 12.94 -21.75
CA GLY A 263 -15.57 14.07 -21.43
C GLY A 263 -16.96 13.51 -21.13
N GLY A 264 -17.22 13.14 -19.88
CA GLY A 264 -18.54 12.63 -19.47
C GLY A 264 -18.48 11.75 -18.22
N ALA A 265 -19.23 12.19 -17.20
CA ALA A 265 -19.33 11.60 -15.87
C ALA A 265 -19.62 10.09 -15.86
N GLY A 266 -18.91 9.34 -15.02
CA GLY A 266 -19.36 8.00 -14.61
C GLY A 266 -18.29 6.98 -14.22
N SER A 267 -17.02 7.13 -14.62
CA SER A 267 -15.97 6.17 -14.24
C SER A 267 -14.72 6.86 -13.67
N THR A 268 -14.50 6.60 -12.39
CA THR A 268 -13.34 6.97 -11.59
C THR A 268 -12.12 6.18 -12.05
N GLY A 269 -11.09 6.86 -12.56
CA GLY A 269 -9.81 6.25 -12.93
C GLY A 269 -9.16 6.81 -14.20
N ALA A 270 -9.89 7.59 -15.01
CA ALA A 270 -9.41 8.07 -16.30
C ALA A 270 -8.46 9.28 -16.19
N LEU A 271 -7.16 9.04 -15.98
CA LEU A 271 -6.11 10.05 -16.15
C LEU A 271 -4.86 9.52 -16.85
N GLY A 272 -5.07 8.61 -17.81
CA GLY A 272 -4.06 8.26 -18.78
C GLY A 272 -3.63 9.50 -19.58
N MET A 273 -2.52 10.09 -19.18
CA MET A 273 -1.81 11.21 -19.80
C MET A 273 -1.21 10.85 -21.17
N ASN A 274 -2.08 10.55 -22.13
CA ASN A 274 -1.73 10.43 -23.55
C ASN A 274 -2.58 11.41 -24.38
N GLY A 275 -2.64 12.69 -23.93
CA GLY A 275 -3.28 13.82 -24.62
C GLY A 275 -2.63 14.23 -25.96
N GLY A 276 -2.08 13.27 -26.71
CA GLY A 276 -1.47 13.48 -28.02
C GLY A 276 -1.62 12.31 -29.00
N ARG A 277 -2.26 11.18 -28.64
CA ARG A 277 -2.36 10.01 -29.55
C ARG A 277 -3.70 9.91 -30.29
N SER A 278 -4.31 11.03 -30.64
CA SER A 278 -5.65 11.04 -31.28
C SER A 278 -5.67 10.86 -32.81
N VAL A 279 -4.57 10.81 -33.56
CA VAL A 279 -4.69 10.93 -35.04
C VAL A 279 -3.97 9.85 -35.89
N LEU A 280 -3.13 8.98 -35.33
CA LEU A 280 -2.42 7.98 -36.15
C LEU A 280 -2.63 6.50 -35.79
N ASP A 281 -3.50 6.17 -34.83
CA ASP A 281 -3.77 4.77 -34.45
C ASP A 281 -4.97 4.14 -35.20
N ARG A 282 -5.24 4.63 -36.41
CA ARG A 282 -6.20 4.01 -37.35
C ARG A 282 -5.46 3.14 -38.36
N GLY A 283 -4.89 2.02 -37.92
CA GLY A 283 -4.33 1.03 -38.86
C GLY A 283 -3.58 -0.16 -38.27
N LEU A 284 -2.92 0.00 -37.13
CA LEU A 284 -2.17 -1.06 -36.43
C LEU A 284 -2.48 -0.98 -34.94
N GLY A 285 -3.68 -1.45 -34.57
CA GLY A 285 -4.27 -1.19 -33.27
C GLY A 285 -3.38 -1.57 -32.08
N ARG A 286 -3.21 -0.61 -31.16
CA ARG A 286 -2.83 -0.80 -29.75
C ARG A 286 -1.59 -1.66 -29.50
N GLY A 287 -0.38 -1.23 -29.87
CA GLY A 287 0.87 -1.67 -29.22
C GLY A 287 1.08 -3.18 -28.98
N LEU A 288 0.36 -4.04 -29.70
CA LEU A 288 0.40 -5.50 -29.63
C LEU A 288 1.10 -5.98 -30.89
N ILE A 289 1.98 -6.96 -30.74
CA ILE A 289 2.79 -7.52 -31.82
C ILE A 289 2.00 -8.58 -32.58
N THR A 290 1.06 -9.27 -31.92
CA THR A 290 0.35 -10.40 -32.51
C THR A 290 -0.89 -9.98 -33.29
N VAL A 291 -1.15 -10.71 -34.38
CA VAL A 291 -2.32 -10.54 -35.23
C VAL A 291 -3.30 -11.69 -35.00
N GLY A 292 -4.60 -11.40 -35.00
CA GLY A 292 -5.66 -12.39 -34.83
C GLY A 292 -6.04 -12.67 -33.37
N ARG A 293 -7.21 -13.29 -33.19
CA ARG A 293 -7.85 -13.49 -31.89
C ARG A 293 -7.01 -14.36 -30.93
N ALA A 294 -6.45 -15.48 -31.41
CA ALA A 294 -5.62 -16.36 -30.60
C ALA A 294 -4.28 -15.72 -30.17
N GLY A 295 -3.57 -15.07 -31.10
CA GLY A 295 -2.32 -14.37 -30.79
C GLY A 295 -2.53 -13.29 -29.72
N ARG A 296 -3.59 -12.49 -29.87
CA ARG A 296 -3.99 -11.46 -28.90
C ARG A 296 -4.26 -12.01 -27.50
N LEU A 297 -4.84 -13.21 -27.38
CA LEU A 297 -5.09 -13.84 -26.09
C LEU A 297 -3.77 -14.24 -25.40
N VAL A 298 -2.87 -14.88 -26.15
CA VAL A 298 -1.55 -15.29 -25.67
C VAL A 298 -0.70 -14.08 -25.28
N GLU A 299 -0.70 -13.03 -26.10
CA GLU A 299 0.02 -11.80 -25.80
C GLU A 299 -0.53 -11.09 -24.57
N THR A 300 -1.87 -11.01 -24.41
CA THR A 300 -2.48 -10.48 -23.19
C THR A 300 -2.08 -11.30 -21.96
N LEU A 301 -2.04 -12.64 -22.04
CA LEU A 301 -1.55 -13.48 -20.95
C LEU A 301 -0.10 -13.14 -20.59
N HIS A 302 0.78 -13.04 -21.59
CA HIS A 302 2.19 -12.73 -21.37
C HIS A 302 2.38 -11.39 -20.66
N LEU A 303 1.73 -10.32 -21.16
CA LEU A 303 1.82 -8.99 -20.57
C LEU A 303 1.28 -8.97 -19.15
N LYS A 304 0.13 -9.61 -18.89
CA LYS A 304 -0.47 -9.71 -17.57
C LYS A 304 0.38 -10.51 -16.57
N LEU A 305 0.98 -11.62 -16.98
CA LEU A 305 1.89 -12.40 -16.12
C LEU A 305 3.15 -11.60 -15.76
N ARG A 306 3.66 -10.81 -16.71
CA ARG A 306 4.78 -9.91 -16.44
C ARG A 306 4.40 -8.82 -15.44
N LEU A 307 3.23 -8.19 -15.59
CA LEU A 307 2.75 -7.20 -14.61
C LEU A 307 2.62 -7.80 -13.21
N LEU A 308 2.07 -9.01 -13.09
CA LEU A 308 1.98 -9.71 -11.81
C LEU A 308 3.37 -9.99 -11.22
N ALA A 309 4.31 -10.48 -12.03
CA ALA A 309 5.68 -10.74 -11.58
C ALA A 309 6.39 -9.45 -11.12
N ASP A 310 6.23 -8.34 -11.85
CA ASP A 310 6.78 -7.04 -11.48
C ASP A 310 6.15 -6.51 -10.17
N ALA A 311 4.84 -6.70 -9.97
CA ALA A 311 4.14 -6.32 -8.74
C ALA A 311 4.66 -7.11 -7.51
N VAL A 312 4.79 -8.44 -7.65
CA VAL A 312 5.33 -9.31 -6.59
C VAL A 312 6.78 -8.93 -6.26
N ALA A 313 7.60 -8.69 -7.28
CA ALA A 313 8.99 -8.27 -7.09
C ALA A 313 9.07 -6.91 -6.39
N SER A 314 8.22 -5.95 -6.77
CA SER A 314 8.18 -4.62 -6.15
C SER A 314 7.81 -4.69 -4.66
N VAL A 315 6.83 -5.53 -4.28
CA VAL A 315 6.47 -5.73 -2.86
C VAL A 315 7.59 -6.42 -2.10
N ARG A 316 8.20 -7.45 -2.68
CA ARG A 316 9.34 -8.15 -2.07
C ARG A 316 10.49 -7.20 -1.77
N ASP A 317 10.89 -6.41 -2.76
CA ASP A 317 12.02 -5.49 -2.63
C ASP A 317 11.70 -4.37 -1.64
N ALA A 318 10.46 -3.85 -1.65
CA ALA A 318 10.00 -2.90 -0.63
C ALA A 318 10.06 -3.46 0.80
N VAL A 319 9.62 -4.71 1.00
CA VAL A 319 9.67 -5.38 2.31
C VAL A 319 11.12 -5.64 2.73
N ALA A 320 12.01 -5.97 1.79
CA ALA A 320 13.43 -6.17 2.07
C ALA A 320 14.10 -4.88 2.56
N ASP A 321 13.79 -3.74 1.94
CA ASP A 321 14.35 -2.43 2.27
C ASP A 321 13.75 -1.84 3.55
N ILE A 322 12.43 -1.96 3.73
CA ILE A 322 11.72 -1.40 4.87
C ILE A 322 11.89 -2.28 6.11
N GLY A 323 11.94 -3.60 5.93
CA GLY A 323 12.01 -4.60 7.00
C GLY A 323 10.66 -4.86 7.69
N ALA A 324 9.55 -4.40 7.11
CA ALA A 324 8.19 -4.54 7.65
C ALA A 324 7.21 -4.93 6.52
N PRO A 325 6.10 -5.64 6.83
CA PRO A 325 5.05 -5.94 5.87
C PRO A 325 4.36 -4.67 5.38
N MET A 326 3.76 -4.75 4.19
CA MET A 326 3.03 -3.65 3.57
C MET A 326 1.67 -3.47 4.24
N LEU A 327 0.88 -4.53 4.39
CA LEU A 327 -0.47 -4.57 4.97
C LEU A 327 -1.51 -3.65 4.30
N ASN A 328 -1.18 -3.10 3.11
CA ASN A 328 -2.04 -2.27 2.28
C ASN A 328 -1.91 -2.61 0.79
N VAL A 329 -1.46 -3.82 0.45
CA VAL A 329 -1.33 -4.24 -0.95
C VAL A 329 -2.71 -4.39 -1.59
N ARG A 330 -2.96 -3.59 -2.62
CA ARG A 330 -4.16 -3.60 -3.46
C ARG A 330 -3.78 -3.13 -4.86
N SER A 331 -4.70 -3.17 -5.81
CA SER A 331 -4.41 -2.73 -7.18
C SER A 331 -4.03 -1.24 -7.25
N GLU A 332 -4.59 -0.39 -6.39
CA GLU A 332 -4.29 1.04 -6.33
C GLU A 332 -2.89 1.36 -5.77
N SER A 333 -2.27 0.41 -5.07
CA SER A 333 -0.89 0.53 -4.57
C SER A 333 0.13 0.59 -5.70
N PHE A 334 -0.27 0.29 -6.94
CA PHE A 334 0.60 0.16 -8.10
C PHE A 334 0.22 1.12 -9.23
N ALA A 335 1.24 1.66 -9.90
CA ALA A 335 1.14 2.33 -11.19
C ALA A 335 1.92 1.56 -12.25
N VAL A 336 1.60 1.82 -13.51
CA VAL A 336 2.33 1.29 -14.65
C VAL A 336 3.10 2.41 -15.35
N ALA A 337 4.43 2.34 -15.26
CA ALA A 337 5.33 3.19 -16.01
C ALA A 337 5.43 2.69 -17.45
N ARG A 338 5.17 3.58 -18.43
CA ARG A 338 5.28 3.30 -19.86
C ARG A 338 6.41 4.15 -20.45
N PRO A 339 7.50 3.56 -20.95
CA PRO A 339 8.58 4.35 -21.53
C PRO A 339 8.10 5.05 -22.80
N ARG A 340 8.47 6.33 -22.93
CA ARG A 340 8.06 7.20 -24.05
C ARG A 340 8.62 6.78 -25.38
N GLU A 341 9.84 6.28 -25.36
CA GLU A 341 10.58 5.85 -26.53
C GLU A 341 11.10 4.44 -26.24
N SER A 342 10.74 3.50 -27.11
CA SER A 342 11.31 2.17 -27.12
C SER A 342 11.70 1.86 -28.56
N PHE A 343 12.99 1.60 -28.77
CA PHE A 343 13.48 1.20 -30.08
C PHE A 343 13.14 -0.27 -30.31
N GLY A 344 12.25 -0.56 -31.26
CA GLY A 344 11.98 -1.93 -31.73
C GLY A 344 11.04 -2.77 -30.87
N LEU A 345 10.47 -2.24 -29.79
CA LEU A 345 9.43 -2.91 -28.98
C LEU A 345 8.22 -2.00 -28.82
N PRO A 346 6.99 -2.53 -28.73
CA PRO A 346 5.84 -1.72 -28.35
C PRO A 346 5.93 -1.23 -26.89
N SER A 347 5.27 -0.10 -26.60
CA SER A 347 5.22 0.48 -25.25
C SER A 347 4.72 -0.49 -24.19
N GLU A 348 3.73 -1.33 -24.53
CA GLU A 348 3.12 -2.30 -23.62
C GLU A 348 4.13 -3.39 -23.20
N TRP A 349 5.05 -3.77 -24.11
CA TRP A 349 6.14 -4.70 -23.81
C TRP A 349 7.28 -4.09 -23.02
N ALA A 350 7.31 -2.77 -22.92
CA ALA A 350 8.32 -2.04 -22.15
C ALA A 350 7.74 -1.48 -20.84
N ALA A 351 6.44 -1.68 -20.60
CA ALA A 351 5.76 -1.29 -19.38
C ALA A 351 6.34 -2.02 -18.16
N ARG A 352 6.29 -1.33 -17.01
CA ARG A 352 6.74 -1.85 -15.71
C ARG A 352 5.77 -1.44 -14.63
N VAL A 353 5.52 -2.35 -13.70
CA VAL A 353 4.78 -2.02 -12.47
C VAL A 353 5.71 -1.29 -11.51
N THR A 354 5.22 -0.21 -10.90
CA THR A 354 5.92 0.54 -9.85
C THR A 354 5.03 0.63 -8.63
N LEU A 355 5.63 0.44 -7.46
CA LEU A 355 4.95 0.64 -6.19
C LEU A 355 4.78 2.15 -5.93
N ARG A 356 3.56 2.58 -5.63
CA ARG A 356 3.23 4.00 -5.41
C ARG A 356 3.26 4.41 -3.95
N GLU A 357 2.88 3.48 -3.09
CA GLU A 357 2.59 3.75 -1.68
C GLU A 357 3.56 2.98 -0.78
N PRO A 358 3.99 3.56 0.35
CA PRO A 358 4.73 2.81 1.35
C PRO A 358 3.79 1.84 2.06
N GLY A 359 4.38 0.84 2.72
CA GLY A 359 3.65 -0.04 3.62
C GLY A 359 3.07 0.71 4.81
N VAL A 360 1.95 0.23 5.35
CA VAL A 360 1.35 0.70 6.61
C VAL A 360 1.61 -0.24 7.78
N GLY A 361 2.35 -1.33 7.58
CA GLY A 361 2.73 -2.22 8.68
C GLY A 361 3.63 -1.49 9.68
N VAL A 362 3.21 -1.46 10.95
CA VAL A 362 3.98 -0.87 12.05
C VAL A 362 4.36 -1.98 13.03
N GLY A 363 5.64 -2.02 13.37
CA GLY A 363 6.19 -2.97 14.33
C GLY A 363 5.84 -2.56 15.76
N ILE A 364 5.24 -3.43 16.56
CA ILE A 364 5.11 -3.21 18.00
C ILE A 364 6.35 -3.82 18.66
N ASP A 365 7.16 -2.97 19.28
CA ASP A 365 8.29 -3.41 20.07
C ASP A 365 7.77 -3.91 21.42
N LEU A 366 7.56 -5.22 21.50
CA LEU A 366 7.22 -5.86 22.76
C LEU A 366 8.44 -5.88 23.65
N ALA A 367 8.40 -5.09 24.71
CA ALA A 367 9.45 -5.07 25.71
C ALA A 367 9.69 -6.50 26.24
N GLY A 368 10.87 -7.09 25.97
CA GLY A 368 11.26 -8.43 26.42
C GLY A 368 11.07 -9.59 25.42
N GLY A 369 10.52 -9.34 24.22
CA GLY A 369 10.39 -10.36 23.15
C GLY A 369 11.49 -10.25 22.08
N GLU A 370 11.89 -11.39 21.50
CA GLU A 370 12.78 -11.41 20.31
C GLU A 370 12.03 -11.14 18.99
N ALA A 371 10.69 -11.19 18.99
CA ALA A 371 9.86 -11.07 17.80
C ALA A 371 9.16 -9.70 17.74
N THR A 372 9.41 -8.95 16.67
CA THR A 372 8.61 -7.75 16.31
C THR A 372 7.29 -8.20 15.72
N LEU A 373 6.19 -7.74 16.31
CA LEU A 373 4.86 -7.97 15.79
C LEU A 373 4.48 -6.85 14.85
N TYR A 374 3.69 -7.13 13.82
CA TYR A 374 3.21 -6.07 12.94
C TYR A 374 1.69 -5.93 13.05
N MET A 375 1.25 -4.68 13.00
CA MET A 375 -0.16 -4.33 12.90
C MET A 375 -0.36 -3.30 11.79
N GLY A 376 -1.51 -3.37 11.13
CA GLY A 376 -2.02 -2.30 10.28
C GLY A 376 -2.86 -1.31 11.07
N PRO A 377 -3.26 -0.19 10.48
CA PRO A 377 -4.06 0.85 11.13
C PRO A 377 -5.52 0.46 11.41
N GLY A 378 -5.94 -0.78 11.09
CA GLY A 378 -7.35 -1.16 11.01
C GLY A 378 -8.02 -0.53 9.77
N GLY A 379 -9.10 -1.13 9.26
CA GLY A 379 -9.74 -0.62 8.05
C GLY A 379 -11.00 -1.35 7.61
N ALA A 380 -11.67 -0.75 6.62
CA ALA A 380 -12.85 -1.34 5.98
C ALA A 380 -12.52 -2.72 5.38
N THR A 381 -13.51 -3.62 5.42
CA THR A 381 -13.39 -4.94 4.83
C THR A 381 -13.09 -4.84 3.33
N SER A 382 -12.07 -5.56 2.88
CA SER A 382 -11.61 -5.58 1.50
C SER A 382 -11.34 -7.01 1.07
N VAL A 383 -11.56 -7.32 -0.21
CA VAL A 383 -11.23 -8.64 -0.79
C VAL A 383 -9.72 -8.91 -0.71
N TYR A 384 -8.90 -7.85 -0.72
CA TYR A 384 -7.44 -7.92 -0.58
C TYR A 384 -6.97 -8.21 0.86
N SER A 385 -7.86 -8.11 1.85
CA SER A 385 -7.57 -8.44 3.24
C SER A 385 -8.29 -9.75 3.60
N PRO A 386 -7.60 -10.73 4.22
CA PRO A 386 -8.25 -11.95 4.64
C PRO A 386 -9.33 -11.65 5.70
N GLY A 387 -10.45 -12.36 5.65
CA GLY A 387 -11.59 -12.11 6.54
C GLY A 387 -11.29 -12.33 8.03
N VAL A 388 -10.21 -13.03 8.36
CA VAL A 388 -9.77 -13.31 9.74
C VAL A 388 -9.11 -12.09 10.40
N THR A 389 -8.54 -11.18 9.59
CA THR A 389 -7.82 -9.98 10.05
C THR A 389 -8.71 -8.73 10.21
N GLY A 390 -10.04 -8.88 10.06
CA GLY A 390 -10.95 -7.76 9.80
C GLY A 390 -11.88 -7.31 10.95
N ALA A 391 -11.89 -7.97 12.10
CA ALA A 391 -12.74 -7.53 13.22
C ALA A 391 -11.88 -7.33 14.47
N ASN A 392 -11.26 -6.15 14.59
CA ASN A 392 -10.79 -5.69 15.90
C ASN A 392 -12.03 -5.60 16.81
N VAL A 393 -12.14 -6.52 17.75
CA VAL A 393 -13.13 -6.45 18.82
C VAL A 393 -12.46 -5.70 19.95
N ALA A 394 -12.85 -4.45 20.12
CA ALA A 394 -12.48 -3.64 21.27
C ALA A 394 -13.66 -3.58 22.24
N GLY A 395 -13.37 -3.68 23.52
CA GLY A 395 -14.42 -3.63 24.53
C GLY A 395 -13.90 -3.50 25.94
N VAL A 396 -14.83 -3.60 26.88
CA VAL A 396 -14.53 -3.60 28.30
C VAL A 396 -14.88 -4.97 28.87
N GLY A 397 -13.91 -5.58 29.54
CA GLY A 397 -14.04 -6.88 30.17
C GLY A 397 -13.55 -6.89 31.61
N ALA A 398 -13.49 -8.08 32.17
CA ALA A 398 -12.89 -8.33 33.47
C ALA A 398 -11.68 -9.27 33.31
N LEU A 399 -10.50 -8.84 33.78
CA LEU A 399 -9.30 -9.67 33.77
C LEU A 399 -9.16 -10.37 35.12
N ARG A 400 -9.21 -11.69 35.10
CA ARG A 400 -8.96 -12.52 36.29
C ARG A 400 -7.56 -13.08 36.25
N ILE A 401 -6.68 -12.57 37.10
CA ILE A 401 -5.29 -13.02 37.20
C ILE A 401 -5.25 -14.36 37.94
N ARG A 402 -4.69 -15.39 37.32
CA ARG A 402 -4.56 -16.72 37.91
C ARG A 402 -3.19 -16.91 38.55
N GLN A 403 -2.15 -16.50 37.85
CA GLN A 403 -0.77 -16.67 38.30
C GLN A 403 0.12 -15.59 37.68
N VAL A 404 1.08 -15.10 38.45
CA VAL A 404 2.08 -14.14 38.01
C VAL A 404 3.47 -14.78 38.16
N LEU A 405 4.08 -15.08 37.02
CA LEU A 405 5.45 -15.57 36.92
C LEU A 405 6.37 -14.35 36.76
N ALA A 406 6.87 -13.81 37.87
CA ALA A 406 7.77 -12.66 37.88
C ALA A 406 9.21 -13.08 38.27
N ASP A 407 10.19 -12.56 37.52
CA ASP A 407 11.63 -12.68 37.78
C ASP A 407 12.33 -11.30 37.70
N SER A 408 13.67 -11.28 37.78
CA SER A 408 14.46 -10.04 37.70
C SER A 408 14.28 -9.30 36.37
N ASP A 409 13.95 -10.02 35.30
CA ASP A 409 13.97 -9.52 33.93
C ASP A 409 12.55 -9.16 33.44
N GLY A 410 11.50 -9.51 34.18
CA GLY A 410 10.13 -9.12 33.85
C GLY A 410 9.05 -9.95 34.55
N ALA A 411 7.81 -9.84 34.05
CA ALA A 411 6.70 -10.67 34.49
C ALA A 411 5.89 -11.25 33.31
N VAL A 412 5.42 -12.49 33.49
CA VAL A 412 4.44 -13.17 32.66
C VAL A 412 3.20 -13.42 33.50
N ILE A 413 2.03 -13.07 32.98
CA ILE A 413 0.76 -13.16 33.68
C ILE A 413 -0.09 -14.20 32.95
N GLU A 414 -0.52 -15.23 33.67
CA GLU A 414 -1.54 -16.15 33.22
C GLU A 414 -2.89 -15.68 33.78
N ALA A 415 -3.82 -15.37 32.88
CA ALA A 415 -5.10 -14.79 33.24
C ALA A 415 -6.24 -15.33 32.37
N ARG A 416 -7.46 -14.99 32.77
CA ARG A 416 -8.64 -15.17 31.93
C ARG A 416 -9.29 -13.83 31.69
N LEU A 417 -9.57 -13.52 30.43
CA LEU A 417 -10.37 -12.38 30.05
C LEU A 417 -11.82 -12.83 29.91
N VAL A 418 -12.69 -12.21 30.71
CA VAL A 418 -14.15 -12.37 30.61
C VAL A 418 -14.68 -11.17 29.83
N MET A 419 -15.31 -11.45 28.69
CA MET A 419 -15.81 -10.46 27.75
C MET A 419 -17.34 -10.45 27.74
N GLN A 420 -17.93 -9.28 27.53
CA GLN A 420 -19.37 -9.18 27.26
C GLN A 420 -19.68 -9.48 25.80
N GLU A 421 -18.76 -9.15 24.90
CA GLU A 421 -18.86 -9.38 23.46
C GLU A 421 -18.12 -10.66 23.05
N ARG A 422 -18.60 -11.31 21.98
CA ARG A 422 -17.96 -12.51 21.45
C ARG A 422 -16.85 -12.10 20.49
N ALA A 423 -15.59 -12.31 20.87
CA ALA A 423 -14.47 -12.14 19.94
C ALA A 423 -14.25 -13.40 19.11
N VAL A 424 -14.00 -13.21 17.82
CA VAL A 424 -13.45 -14.24 16.94
C VAL A 424 -11.95 -14.00 16.88
N LEU A 425 -11.18 -14.91 17.45
CA LEU A 425 -9.72 -14.86 17.47
C LEU A 425 -9.17 -16.02 16.62
N GLY A 426 -8.26 -15.71 15.71
CA GLY A 426 -7.52 -16.66 14.90
C GLY A 426 -6.23 -17.15 15.57
N PRO A 427 -5.68 -18.31 15.13
CA PRO A 427 -4.38 -18.77 15.59
C PRO A 427 -3.28 -17.74 15.30
N GLY A 428 -2.67 -17.21 16.35
CA GLY A 428 -1.62 -16.18 16.25
C GLY A 428 -2.09 -14.78 16.63
N ASP A 429 -3.38 -14.53 16.81
CA ASP A 429 -3.85 -13.21 17.24
C ASP A 429 -3.41 -12.87 18.66
N LEU A 430 -3.35 -11.59 18.96
CA LEU A 430 -3.03 -11.08 20.28
C LEU A 430 -4.20 -10.32 20.88
N VAL A 431 -4.16 -10.19 22.19
CA VAL A 431 -5.08 -9.34 22.93
C VAL A 431 -4.26 -8.29 23.65
N TRP A 432 -4.50 -7.03 23.30
CA TRP A 432 -4.03 -5.89 24.07
C TRP A 432 -4.99 -5.64 25.22
N LEU A 433 -4.44 -5.39 26.42
CA LEU A 433 -5.19 -5.20 27.65
C LEU A 433 -4.66 -3.97 28.38
N ARG A 434 -5.53 -2.99 28.63
CA ARG A 434 -5.21 -1.85 29.50
C ARG A 434 -5.85 -2.06 30.87
N VAL A 435 -5.01 -2.42 31.84
CA VAL A 435 -5.41 -2.76 33.21
C VAL A 435 -4.99 -1.67 34.20
N SER A 436 -5.81 -1.44 35.22
CA SER A 436 -5.45 -0.55 36.34
C SER A 436 -5.04 -1.40 37.54
N VAL A 437 -3.75 -1.41 37.87
CA VAL A 437 -3.18 -2.17 38.99
C VAL A 437 -2.51 -1.21 39.96
N GLY A 438 -2.96 -1.20 41.22
CA GLY A 438 -2.34 -0.39 42.29
C GLY A 438 -2.27 1.11 41.98
N GLY A 439 -3.32 1.65 41.35
CA GLY A 439 -3.47 3.06 40.96
C GLY A 439 -2.74 3.45 39.67
N GLN A 440 -2.05 2.53 39.01
CA GLN A 440 -1.34 2.79 37.75
C GLN A 440 -2.01 2.02 36.60
N ARG A 441 -2.04 2.65 35.42
CA ARG A 441 -2.46 1.98 34.18
C ARG A 441 -1.27 1.24 33.58
N LEU A 442 -1.50 0.00 33.18
CA LEU A 442 -0.52 -0.88 32.59
C LEU A 442 -1.10 -1.53 31.34
N ASP A 443 -0.32 -1.53 30.26
CA ASP A 443 -0.66 -2.15 28.99
C ASP A 443 0.02 -3.51 28.87
N LEU A 444 -0.78 -4.56 28.73
CA LEU A 444 -0.34 -5.95 28.61
C LEU A 444 -0.69 -6.48 27.21
N TYR A 445 0.20 -7.30 26.64
CA TYR A 445 -0.04 -8.02 25.39
C TYR A 445 -0.08 -9.52 25.68
N ALA A 446 -1.13 -10.21 25.25
CA ALA A 446 -1.34 -11.61 25.58
C ALA A 446 -1.71 -12.48 24.38
N THR A 447 -1.17 -13.70 24.38
CA THR A 447 -1.57 -14.75 23.44
C THR A 447 -2.73 -15.56 24.03
N PRO A 448 -3.86 -15.69 23.32
CA PRO A 448 -4.96 -16.57 23.72
C PRO A 448 -4.56 -18.05 23.63
N ASP A 449 -4.94 -18.84 24.63
CA ASP A 449 -4.74 -20.30 24.66
C ASP A 449 -5.99 -21.00 24.10
N PHE A 450 -6.03 -21.19 22.78
CA PHE A 450 -7.15 -21.82 22.07
C PHE A 450 -7.39 -23.28 22.48
N LYS A 451 -6.38 -23.99 23.01
CA LYS A 451 -6.52 -25.39 23.42
C LYS A 451 -7.32 -25.56 24.70
N LYS A 452 -7.45 -24.50 25.51
CA LYS A 452 -8.12 -24.52 26.81
C LYS A 452 -9.39 -23.66 26.86
N SER A 453 -9.82 -23.09 25.72
CA SER A 453 -11.01 -22.25 25.65
C SER A 453 -12.28 -23.10 25.77
N THR A 454 -13.09 -22.81 26.79
CA THR A 454 -14.34 -23.52 27.08
C THR A 454 -15.60 -22.76 26.68
N ALA A 455 -15.50 -21.44 26.46
CA ALA A 455 -16.62 -20.58 26.05
C ALA A 455 -16.10 -19.38 25.23
N ALA A 456 -16.87 -18.91 24.25
CA ALA A 456 -16.46 -17.83 23.35
C ALA A 456 -16.38 -16.43 24.01
N THR A 457 -16.80 -16.31 25.27
CA THR A 457 -16.78 -15.08 26.09
C THR A 457 -15.78 -15.15 27.26
N GLU A 458 -15.10 -16.29 27.47
CA GLU A 458 -14.05 -16.43 28.48
C GLU A 458 -12.81 -17.05 27.82
N ILE A 459 -11.79 -16.23 27.59
CA ILE A 459 -10.59 -16.64 26.88
C ILE A 459 -9.43 -16.74 27.88
N PRO A 460 -8.85 -17.95 28.08
CA PRO A 460 -7.59 -18.07 28.80
C PRO A 460 -6.48 -17.45 27.96
N LEU A 461 -5.62 -16.68 28.60
CA LEU A 461 -4.55 -15.96 27.93
C LEU A 461 -3.29 -15.92 28.78
N ARG A 462 -2.16 -15.83 28.10
CA ARG A 462 -0.83 -15.74 28.69
C ARG A 462 -0.15 -14.50 28.14
N THR A 463 0.27 -13.59 29.01
CA THR A 463 0.96 -12.39 28.56
C THR A 463 2.35 -12.73 28.04
N ILE A 464 2.83 -11.91 27.13
CA ILE A 464 4.24 -11.91 26.75
C ILE A 464 5.03 -11.32 27.92
N LYS A 465 6.26 -11.80 28.12
CA LYS A 465 7.12 -11.34 29.23
C LYS A 465 7.44 -9.87 29.02
N GLN A 466 7.08 -9.03 29.98
CA GLN A 466 7.36 -7.59 29.94
C GLN A 466 8.28 -7.16 31.08
N PRO A 467 9.27 -6.29 30.84
CA PRO A 467 10.05 -5.67 31.89
C PRO A 467 9.15 -4.71 32.67
N LEU A 468 9.15 -4.87 33.99
CA LEU A 468 8.35 -4.05 34.91
C LEU A 468 9.25 -3.56 36.03
N SER A 469 8.99 -2.36 36.55
CA SER A 469 9.69 -1.86 37.74
C SER A 469 9.43 -2.75 38.96
N ASP A 470 10.36 -2.79 39.92
CA ASP A 470 10.21 -3.60 41.14
C ASP A 470 8.91 -3.32 41.90
N SER A 471 8.54 -2.03 41.98
CA SER A 471 7.28 -1.61 42.61
C SER A 471 6.06 -2.21 41.89
N LEU A 472 6.05 -2.19 40.57
CA LEU A 472 4.93 -2.69 39.77
C LEU A 472 4.88 -4.23 39.77
N ARG A 473 6.04 -4.91 39.75
CA ARG A 473 6.13 -6.36 39.90
C ARG A 473 5.49 -6.84 41.21
N GLN A 474 5.80 -6.18 42.33
CA GLN A 474 5.21 -6.53 43.62
C GLN A 474 3.70 -6.29 43.65
N LYS A 475 3.23 -5.17 43.08
CA LYS A 475 1.80 -4.86 42.98
C LYS A 475 1.04 -5.88 42.13
N ILE A 476 1.56 -6.26 40.97
CA ILE A 476 0.92 -7.27 40.12
C ILE A 476 0.92 -8.64 40.79
N LYS A 477 2.02 -9.03 41.45
CA LYS A 477 2.07 -10.29 42.20
C LYS A 477 1.05 -10.32 43.33
N SER A 478 0.81 -9.19 44.00
CA SER A 478 -0.25 -9.07 45.01
C SER A 478 -1.67 -9.13 44.42
N ALA A 479 -1.81 -8.93 43.11
CA ALA A 479 -3.08 -9.04 42.38
C ALA A 479 -3.38 -10.47 41.89
N GLU A 480 -2.55 -11.46 42.25
CA GLU A 480 -2.87 -12.88 42.01
C GLU A 480 -4.22 -13.26 42.64
N GLY A 481 -5.10 -13.87 41.85
CA GLY A 481 -6.46 -14.25 42.26
C GLY A 481 -7.48 -13.12 42.21
N VAL A 482 -7.08 -11.87 41.93
CA VAL A 482 -7.98 -10.71 41.85
C VAL A 482 -8.69 -10.68 40.49
N ASN A 483 -9.96 -10.28 40.52
CA ASN A 483 -10.73 -9.93 39.32
C ASN A 483 -10.69 -8.40 39.12
N ILE A 484 -10.17 -7.94 37.99
CA ILE A 484 -10.01 -6.53 37.67
C ILE A 484 -11.10 -6.14 36.67
N PRO A 485 -12.25 -5.59 37.13
CA PRO A 485 -13.30 -5.11 36.24
C PRO A 485 -12.85 -3.84 35.50
N GLY A 486 -13.51 -3.53 34.38
CA GLY A 486 -13.21 -2.31 33.62
C GLY A 486 -11.90 -2.39 32.84
N THR A 487 -11.37 -3.60 32.61
CA THR A 487 -10.19 -3.81 31.78
C THR A 487 -10.57 -3.54 30.34
N MET A 488 -9.97 -2.51 29.72
CA MET A 488 -10.15 -2.31 28.28
C MET A 488 -9.34 -3.39 27.56
N PHE A 489 -9.92 -3.98 26.54
CA PHE A 489 -9.22 -4.92 25.68
C PHE A 489 -9.46 -4.57 24.21
N GLU A 490 -8.51 -4.97 23.37
CA GLU A 490 -8.65 -4.96 21.91
C GLU A 490 -7.99 -6.22 21.34
N THR A 491 -8.68 -6.90 20.43
CA THR A 491 -8.08 -8.00 19.67
C THR A 491 -7.24 -7.45 18.53
N LEU A 492 -5.98 -7.86 18.47
CA LEU A 492 -5.02 -7.45 17.46
C LEU A 492 -4.76 -8.64 16.53
N PRO A 493 -5.36 -8.65 15.33
CA PRO A 493 -5.08 -9.70 14.37
C PRO A 493 -3.63 -9.56 13.91
N MET A 494 -2.83 -10.60 14.12
CA MET A 494 -1.44 -10.56 13.71
C MET A 494 -1.35 -10.77 12.20
N ALA A 495 -0.88 -9.75 11.50
CA ALA A 495 -0.61 -9.81 10.08
C ALA A 495 0.89 -9.57 9.84
N SER A 496 1.52 -10.49 9.13
CA SER A 496 2.89 -10.32 8.62
C SER A 496 2.90 -10.43 7.10
N THR A 497 4.06 -10.61 6.49
CA THR A 497 4.20 -10.68 5.02
C THR A 497 3.37 -11.76 4.32
N PRO A 498 2.92 -12.86 4.95
CA PRO A 498 1.94 -13.75 4.32
C PRO A 498 0.58 -13.07 4.06
N HIS A 499 0.20 -12.04 4.80
CA HIS A 499 -0.96 -11.21 4.47
C HIS A 499 -0.77 -10.53 3.11
N ASP A 500 0.40 -9.96 2.86
CA ASP A 500 0.71 -9.34 1.56
C ASP A 500 0.77 -10.38 0.44
N LEU A 501 1.21 -11.61 0.74
CA LEU A 501 1.19 -12.72 -0.22
C LEU A 501 -0.25 -13.07 -0.64
N TYR A 502 -1.18 -13.13 0.31
CA TYR A 502 -2.61 -13.29 0.02
C TYR A 502 -3.12 -12.13 -0.86
N SER A 503 -2.81 -10.88 -0.51
CA SER A 503 -3.20 -9.72 -1.29
C SER A 503 -2.65 -9.76 -2.73
N LEU A 504 -1.44 -10.28 -2.93
CA LEU A 504 -0.85 -10.51 -4.24
C LEU A 504 -1.54 -11.65 -5.01
N ALA A 505 -2.03 -12.70 -4.33
CA ALA A 505 -2.84 -13.74 -4.96
C ALA A 505 -4.17 -13.17 -5.48
N VAL A 506 -4.83 -12.33 -4.67
CA VAL A 506 -6.04 -11.58 -5.07
C VAL A 506 -5.74 -10.62 -6.23
N LEU A 507 -4.60 -9.95 -6.22
CA LEU A 507 -4.16 -9.13 -7.36
C LEU A 507 -3.95 -9.97 -8.63
N GLY A 508 -3.42 -11.19 -8.50
CA GLY A 508 -3.33 -12.16 -9.59
C GLY A 508 -4.70 -12.50 -10.17
N VAL A 509 -5.70 -12.74 -9.32
CA VAL A 509 -7.10 -12.93 -9.75
C VAL A 509 -7.63 -11.71 -10.49
N ARG A 510 -7.41 -10.48 -9.96
CA ARG A 510 -7.80 -9.23 -10.62
C ARG A 510 -7.17 -9.08 -12.01
N ILE A 511 -5.88 -9.39 -12.12
CA ILE A 511 -5.13 -9.30 -13.37
C ILE A 511 -5.68 -10.31 -14.39
N LEU A 512 -5.88 -11.55 -13.99
CA LEU A 512 -6.04 -12.69 -14.92
C LEU A 512 -7.50 -13.09 -15.17
N LEU A 513 -8.40 -12.86 -14.21
CA LEU A 513 -9.77 -13.38 -14.23
C LEU A 513 -10.85 -12.31 -14.31
N CYS A 514 -10.53 -11.01 -14.30
CA CYS A 514 -11.53 -9.94 -14.17
C CYS A 514 -11.71 -9.05 -15.41
N ALA A 515 -11.63 -9.59 -16.65
CA ALA A 515 -11.85 -8.76 -17.83
C ALA A 515 -13.27 -8.14 -17.89
N ASP A 516 -14.31 -8.92 -17.55
CA ASP A 516 -15.73 -8.52 -17.59
C ASP A 516 -16.52 -8.94 -16.34
N ARG A 517 -15.82 -9.33 -15.25
CA ARG A 517 -16.46 -9.80 -14.02
C ARG A 517 -16.00 -9.03 -12.78
N PRO A 518 -16.89 -8.81 -11.80
CA PRO A 518 -16.50 -8.20 -10.53
C PRO A 518 -15.43 -9.03 -9.81
N LEU A 519 -14.48 -8.34 -9.18
CA LEU A 519 -13.40 -8.98 -8.42
C LEU A 519 -13.93 -9.91 -7.33
N GLY A 520 -14.97 -9.50 -6.60
CA GLY A 520 -15.55 -10.31 -5.53
C GLY A 520 -16.03 -11.69 -6.01
N THR A 521 -16.70 -11.74 -7.16
CA THR A 521 -17.15 -13.01 -7.77
C THR A 521 -15.96 -13.86 -8.20
N ALA A 522 -14.98 -13.26 -8.90
CA ALA A 522 -13.80 -13.98 -9.36
C ALA A 522 -12.97 -14.56 -8.18
N CYS A 523 -12.84 -13.80 -7.09
CA CYS A 523 -12.16 -14.26 -5.89
C CYS A 523 -12.93 -15.37 -5.17
N SER A 524 -14.26 -15.28 -5.10
CA SER A 524 -15.09 -16.36 -4.53
C SER A 524 -14.89 -17.66 -5.31
N ASP A 525 -15.03 -17.60 -6.64
CA ASP A 525 -14.85 -18.76 -7.52
C ASP A 525 -13.44 -19.36 -7.38
N PHE A 526 -12.42 -18.51 -7.33
CA PHE A 526 -11.04 -18.94 -7.16
C PHE A 526 -10.80 -19.57 -5.78
N GLN A 527 -11.34 -19.01 -4.70
CA GLN A 527 -11.22 -19.58 -3.36
C GLN A 527 -11.98 -20.90 -3.22
N ASP A 528 -13.17 -21.02 -3.83
CA ASP A 528 -13.92 -22.28 -3.88
C ASP A 528 -13.11 -23.36 -4.64
N PHE A 529 -12.50 -22.99 -5.77
CA PHE A 529 -11.62 -23.88 -6.53
C PHE A 529 -10.40 -24.32 -5.72
N ALA A 530 -9.73 -23.36 -5.07
CA ALA A 530 -8.54 -23.63 -4.30
C ALA A 530 -8.84 -24.57 -3.11
N ARG A 531 -9.96 -24.35 -2.41
CA ARG A 531 -10.45 -25.26 -1.36
C ARG A 531 -10.74 -26.66 -1.91
N TYR A 532 -11.42 -26.75 -3.05
CA TYR A 532 -11.74 -28.02 -3.70
C TYR A 532 -10.47 -28.87 -3.97
N ILE A 533 -9.41 -28.24 -4.48
CA ILE A 533 -8.13 -28.91 -4.75
C ILE A 533 -7.44 -29.38 -3.46
N GLU A 534 -7.41 -28.54 -2.42
CA GLU A 534 -6.75 -28.88 -1.15
C GLU A 534 -7.53 -29.94 -0.36
N ASP A 535 -8.87 -29.88 -0.36
CA ASP A 535 -9.73 -30.87 0.30
C ASP A 535 -9.59 -32.24 -0.35
N SER A 536 -9.46 -32.29 -1.68
CA SER A 536 -9.19 -33.55 -2.42
C SER A 536 -7.86 -34.16 -2.00
N ALA A 537 -6.82 -33.34 -1.85
CA ALA A 537 -5.50 -33.77 -1.39
C ALA A 537 -5.45 -34.22 0.08
N ALA A 538 -6.29 -33.63 0.95
CA ALA A 538 -6.35 -33.99 2.35
C ALA A 538 -6.90 -35.42 2.56
N ASN A 539 -7.84 -35.83 1.71
CA ASN A 539 -8.59 -37.09 1.83
C ASN A 539 -7.92 -38.29 1.13
N GLU A 540 -6.99 -38.06 0.20
CA GLU A 540 -6.32 -39.13 -0.56
C GLU A 540 -4.78 -39.07 -0.43
N ASP A 541 -4.17 -40.13 0.13
CA ASP A 541 -2.71 -40.16 0.37
C ASP A 541 -1.87 -40.19 -0.92
N ASP A 542 -2.43 -40.63 -2.05
CA ASP A 542 -1.75 -40.60 -3.36
C ASP A 542 -1.71 -39.18 -3.97
N ASP A 543 -2.71 -38.36 -3.65
CA ASP A 543 -2.82 -36.98 -4.13
C ASP A 543 -1.91 -35.99 -3.37
N LYS A 544 -1.48 -36.33 -2.16
CA LYS A 544 -0.42 -35.58 -1.45
C LYS A 544 0.94 -35.66 -2.13
N ARG A 545 1.18 -36.71 -2.93
CA ARG A 545 2.44 -36.91 -3.66
C ARG A 545 2.38 -36.37 -5.09
N THR A 546 1.18 -36.12 -5.61
CA THR A 546 0.98 -35.54 -6.93
C THR A 546 1.26 -34.03 -6.86
N PRO A 547 2.13 -33.48 -7.74
CA PRO A 547 2.36 -32.03 -7.82
C PRO A 547 1.06 -31.25 -8.03
N LEU A 548 0.92 -30.10 -7.38
CA LEU A 548 -0.29 -29.28 -7.43
C LEU A 548 -0.73 -28.96 -8.86
N GLU A 549 0.20 -28.67 -9.78
CA GLU A 549 -0.10 -28.38 -11.19
C GLU A 549 -0.81 -29.55 -11.88
N GLU A 550 -0.43 -30.77 -11.54
CA GLU A 550 -1.03 -31.99 -12.10
C GLU A 550 -2.42 -32.23 -11.52
N ARG A 551 -2.64 -31.93 -10.24
CA ARG A 551 -3.99 -31.98 -9.64
C ARG A 551 -4.93 -30.95 -10.28
N VAL A 552 -4.47 -29.70 -10.43
CA VAL A 552 -5.21 -28.65 -11.14
C VAL A 552 -5.55 -29.10 -12.57
N ARG A 553 -4.59 -29.71 -13.26
CA ARG A 553 -4.79 -30.22 -14.61
C ARG A 553 -5.85 -31.33 -14.66
N ARG A 554 -5.87 -32.28 -13.73
CA ARG A 554 -6.89 -33.34 -13.69
C ARG A 554 -8.31 -32.77 -13.61
N VAL A 555 -8.50 -31.70 -12.83
CA VAL A 555 -9.78 -31.01 -12.71
C VAL A 555 -10.17 -30.30 -14.01
N LEU A 556 -9.23 -29.58 -14.64
CA LEU A 556 -9.52 -28.82 -15.85
C LEU A 556 -9.59 -29.66 -17.14
N ASP A 557 -8.92 -30.81 -17.20
CA ASP A 557 -8.92 -31.70 -18.38
C ASP A 557 -10.22 -32.50 -18.54
N GLY A 558 -11.25 -32.24 -17.71
CA GLY A 558 -12.58 -32.84 -17.83
C GLY A 558 -12.66 -34.29 -17.36
N ARG A 559 -11.63 -34.80 -16.67
CA ARG A 559 -11.69 -36.09 -15.95
C ARG A 559 -12.51 -35.99 -14.68
N ASP A 560 -12.65 -34.77 -14.18
CA ASP A 560 -13.45 -34.43 -13.02
C ASP A 560 -14.90 -34.11 -13.42
N PRO A 561 -15.91 -34.61 -12.68
CA PRO A 561 -17.32 -34.30 -12.93
C PRO A 561 -17.64 -32.79 -12.93
N ASP A 562 -16.95 -32.00 -12.12
CA ASP A 562 -17.10 -30.54 -12.01
C ASP A 562 -16.13 -29.77 -12.94
N GLY A 563 -15.36 -30.47 -13.79
CA GLY A 563 -14.33 -29.86 -14.62
C GLY A 563 -14.82 -28.83 -15.64
N GLU A 564 -16.06 -28.94 -16.13
CA GLU A 564 -16.68 -27.91 -16.98
C GLU A 564 -17.01 -26.64 -16.18
N LYS A 565 -17.66 -26.79 -15.01
CA LYS A 565 -17.93 -25.70 -14.08
C LYS A 565 -16.64 -24.93 -13.74
N TRP A 566 -15.56 -25.65 -13.42
CA TRP A 566 -14.29 -25.01 -13.07
C TRP A 566 -13.65 -24.33 -14.28
N ARG A 567 -13.64 -24.95 -15.46
CA ARG A 567 -13.14 -24.28 -16.68
C ARG A 567 -13.90 -22.99 -16.98
N ASP A 568 -15.21 -22.97 -16.81
CA ASP A 568 -16.02 -21.76 -17.01
C ASP A 568 -15.75 -20.69 -15.95
N ALA A 569 -15.55 -21.10 -14.70
CA ALA A 569 -15.29 -20.19 -13.59
C ALA A 569 -13.88 -19.59 -13.61
N ILE A 570 -12.84 -20.39 -13.85
CA ILE A 570 -11.43 -19.99 -13.65
C ILE A 570 -10.55 -20.22 -14.88
N GLY A 571 -11.15 -20.27 -16.07
CA GLY A 571 -10.43 -20.46 -17.33
C GLY A 571 -9.87 -19.16 -17.94
N PRO A 572 -8.99 -19.28 -18.95
CA PRO A 572 -8.29 -18.15 -19.57
C PRO A 572 -9.18 -17.28 -20.48
N GLN A 573 -10.43 -17.67 -20.73
CA GLN A 573 -11.41 -16.83 -21.42
C GLN A 573 -11.59 -15.46 -20.75
N HIS A 574 -11.34 -15.38 -19.44
CA HIS A 574 -11.47 -14.16 -18.64
C HIS A 574 -10.28 -13.20 -18.76
N LEU A 575 -9.28 -13.51 -19.59
CA LEU A 575 -8.14 -12.63 -19.84
C LEU A 575 -8.52 -11.38 -20.66
N ARG A 576 -9.56 -11.47 -21.49
CA ARG A 576 -10.01 -10.40 -22.40
C ARG A 576 -11.54 -10.33 -22.44
N ARG A 577 -12.06 -9.16 -22.82
CA ARG A 577 -13.50 -8.92 -23.04
C ARG A 577 -14.04 -9.48 -24.36
N GLU A 578 -13.13 -9.85 -25.27
CA GLU A 578 -13.51 -10.57 -26.48
C GLU A 578 -14.06 -11.94 -26.06
N PRO A 579 -15.28 -12.34 -26.44
CA PRO A 579 -15.91 -13.56 -25.92
C PRO A 579 -15.10 -14.79 -26.33
N TRP A 580 -14.99 -15.78 -25.45
CA TRP A 580 -14.33 -17.07 -25.70
C TRP A 580 -15.08 -18.24 -25.07
N ASP A 581 -15.08 -19.36 -25.77
CA ASP A 581 -15.37 -20.66 -25.17
C ASP A 581 -14.18 -21.09 -24.30
N ALA A 582 -14.47 -21.64 -23.11
CA ALA A 582 -13.44 -21.95 -22.11
C ALA A 582 -12.44 -23.00 -22.59
N ALA A 583 -12.92 -24.06 -23.25
CA ALA A 583 -12.07 -25.12 -23.78
C ALA A 583 -11.16 -24.60 -24.90
N SER A 584 -11.71 -23.78 -25.79
CA SER A 584 -10.98 -23.14 -26.89
C SER A 584 -9.90 -22.18 -26.39
N ALA A 585 -10.22 -21.35 -25.39
CA ALA A 585 -9.26 -20.44 -24.77
C ALA A 585 -8.11 -21.22 -24.10
N LEU A 586 -8.44 -22.27 -23.36
CA LEU A 586 -7.46 -23.13 -22.68
C LEU A 586 -6.53 -23.84 -23.67
N ALA A 587 -7.05 -24.28 -24.81
CA ALA A 587 -6.23 -24.87 -25.87
C ALA A 587 -5.23 -23.85 -26.46
N VAL A 588 -5.65 -22.58 -26.61
CA VAL A 588 -4.78 -21.52 -27.14
C VAL A 588 -3.64 -21.14 -26.19
N VAL A 589 -3.92 -20.96 -24.90
CA VAL A 589 -2.87 -20.63 -23.91
C VAL A 589 -2.08 -21.87 -23.44
N THR A 590 -2.54 -23.07 -23.80
CA THR A 590 -2.09 -24.39 -23.38
C THR A 590 -2.46 -24.73 -21.92
N PRO A 591 -2.95 -25.97 -21.65
CA PRO A 591 -3.32 -26.39 -20.29
C PRO A 591 -2.16 -26.28 -19.30
N GLY A 592 -0.95 -26.71 -19.68
CA GLY A 592 0.21 -26.70 -18.78
C GLY A 592 0.63 -25.30 -18.32
N LEU A 593 0.49 -24.29 -19.17
CA LEU A 593 0.78 -22.91 -18.79
C LEU A 593 -0.28 -22.39 -17.82
N TRP A 594 -1.56 -22.59 -18.13
CA TRP A 594 -2.67 -22.10 -17.30
C TRP A 594 -2.73 -22.78 -15.93
N CYS A 595 -2.54 -24.11 -15.88
CA CYS A 595 -2.52 -24.87 -14.64
C CYS A 595 -1.37 -24.41 -13.72
N GLY A 596 -0.20 -24.11 -14.30
CA GLY A 596 0.93 -23.54 -13.54
C GLY A 596 0.62 -22.17 -12.95
N VAL A 597 -0.11 -21.32 -13.68
CA VAL A 597 -0.57 -20.01 -13.16
C VAL A 597 -1.51 -20.18 -11.97
N LEU A 598 -2.52 -21.05 -12.10
CA LEU A 598 -3.46 -21.31 -11.02
C LEU A 598 -2.78 -21.92 -9.79
N ALA A 599 -1.90 -22.91 -9.98
CA ALA A 599 -1.13 -23.53 -8.90
C ALA A 599 -0.30 -22.49 -8.12
N ALA A 600 0.37 -21.57 -8.82
CA ALA A 600 1.14 -20.50 -8.18
C ALA A 600 0.26 -19.59 -7.31
N LEU A 601 -0.95 -19.25 -7.76
CA LEU A 601 -1.90 -18.46 -6.99
C LEU A 601 -2.45 -19.24 -5.78
N VAL A 602 -2.75 -20.54 -5.93
CA VAL A 602 -3.24 -21.38 -4.83
C VAL A 602 -2.20 -21.49 -3.71
N ARG A 603 -0.93 -21.73 -4.05
CA ARG A 603 0.19 -21.74 -3.07
C ARG A 603 0.35 -20.42 -2.31
N SER A 604 -0.16 -19.33 -2.88
CA SER A 604 -0.06 -17.99 -2.31
C SER A 604 -1.19 -17.65 -1.32
N ILE A 605 -2.14 -18.57 -1.08
CA ILE A 605 -3.14 -18.42 -0.03
C ILE A 605 -2.60 -19.07 1.27
N PRO A 606 -2.27 -18.29 2.31
CA PRO A 606 -1.76 -18.84 3.57
C PRO A 606 -2.81 -19.67 4.30
N GLY A 607 -2.41 -20.82 4.82
CA GLY A 607 -3.25 -21.67 5.67
C GLY A 607 -4.44 -22.33 4.99
N LEU A 608 -4.48 -22.36 3.65
CA LEU A 608 -5.54 -23.03 2.90
C LEU A 608 -5.41 -24.56 2.95
N GLY A 609 -4.18 -25.07 2.83
CA GLY A 609 -3.91 -26.51 2.78
C GLY A 609 -2.42 -26.83 2.79
N PRO A 610 -2.04 -28.11 2.61
CA PRO A 610 -0.65 -28.55 2.63
C PRO A 610 0.27 -27.86 1.61
N ASP A 611 -0.27 -27.38 0.48
CA ASP A 611 0.53 -26.72 -0.56
C ASP A 611 0.72 -25.21 -0.33
N SER A 612 0.06 -24.63 0.68
CA SER A 612 0.24 -23.22 1.05
C SER A 612 1.70 -22.91 1.44
N THR A 613 2.23 -21.81 0.90
CA THR A 613 3.61 -21.36 1.19
C THR A 613 3.82 -21.04 2.67
N SER A 614 2.77 -20.54 3.34
CA SER A 614 2.75 -20.22 4.77
C SER A 614 1.53 -20.90 5.41
N LYS A 615 1.68 -21.37 6.65
CA LYS A 615 0.60 -22.04 7.40
C LYS A 615 -0.46 -21.07 7.92
N ASN A 616 -0.09 -19.81 8.14
CA ASN A 616 -0.99 -18.76 8.59
C ASN A 616 -0.46 -17.36 8.23
N TYR A 617 -1.26 -16.34 8.50
CA TYR A 617 -0.99 -14.94 8.16
C TYR A 617 0.13 -14.27 8.98
N ALA A 618 0.56 -14.90 10.08
CA ALA A 618 1.61 -14.40 10.97
C ALA A 618 2.98 -15.07 10.75
N GLU A 619 3.05 -16.19 10.01
CA GLU A 619 4.27 -16.98 9.81
C GLU A 619 5.20 -16.36 8.76
N ALA A 620 6.00 -15.38 9.19
CA ALA A 620 7.10 -14.84 8.40
C ALA A 620 8.47 -15.40 8.85
N PRO A 621 9.42 -15.63 7.93
CA PRO A 621 10.79 -16.01 8.28
C PRO A 621 11.45 -14.94 9.17
N PRO A 622 12.06 -15.33 10.31
CA PRO A 622 12.76 -14.38 11.17
C PRO A 622 13.88 -13.67 10.41
N LYS A 623 13.96 -12.34 10.53
CA LYS A 623 15.00 -11.48 9.94
C LYS A 623 15.06 -11.46 8.40
N ALA A 624 14.12 -12.11 7.71
CA ALA A 624 14.02 -12.10 6.25
C ALA A 624 12.55 -12.19 5.81
N PRO A 625 11.68 -11.24 6.24
CA PRO A 625 10.24 -11.31 6.01
C PRO A 625 9.86 -11.28 4.52
N GLU A 626 10.71 -10.73 3.64
CA GLU A 626 10.56 -10.68 2.18
C GLU A 626 10.61 -12.07 1.51
N ARG A 627 11.24 -13.06 2.15
CA ARG A 627 11.44 -14.39 1.52
C ARG A 627 10.14 -15.17 1.32
N VAL A 628 9.05 -14.75 1.97
CA VAL A 628 7.70 -15.28 1.74
C VAL A 628 7.28 -15.17 0.27
N PHE A 629 7.79 -14.17 -0.47
CA PHE A 629 7.44 -13.95 -1.87
C PHE A 629 8.31 -14.73 -2.87
N ASP A 630 9.45 -15.29 -2.43
CA ASP A 630 10.40 -15.99 -3.30
C ASP A 630 9.75 -17.18 -4.06
N PRO A 631 8.91 -18.03 -3.43
CA PRO A 631 8.26 -19.14 -4.13
C PRO A 631 7.33 -18.68 -5.26
N LEU A 632 6.51 -17.65 -5.02
CA LEU A 632 5.64 -17.09 -6.05
C LEU A 632 6.45 -16.51 -7.23
N LEU A 633 7.56 -15.83 -6.97
CA LEU A 633 8.45 -15.37 -8.05
C LEU A 633 9.12 -16.53 -8.80
N ALA A 634 9.50 -17.58 -8.09
CA ALA A 634 10.08 -18.78 -8.68
C ALA A 634 9.10 -19.50 -9.61
N ASP A 635 7.79 -19.45 -9.30
CA ASP A 635 6.72 -19.97 -10.15
C ASP A 635 6.45 -19.05 -11.36
N LEU A 636 6.33 -17.73 -11.14
CA LEU A 636 5.95 -16.78 -12.18
C LEU A 636 7.04 -16.59 -13.25
N ARG A 637 8.32 -16.57 -12.89
CA ARG A 637 9.42 -16.32 -13.84
C ARG A 637 9.45 -17.34 -14.99
N PRO A 638 9.40 -18.66 -14.76
CA PRO A 638 9.25 -19.65 -15.81
C PRO A 638 7.98 -19.46 -16.66
N LEU A 639 6.85 -19.10 -16.06
CA LEU A 639 5.58 -18.88 -16.77
C LEU A 639 5.66 -17.66 -17.71
N VAL A 640 6.35 -16.59 -17.30
CA VAL A 640 6.64 -15.42 -18.15
C VAL A 640 7.53 -15.82 -19.34
N VAL A 641 8.56 -16.64 -19.13
CA VAL A 641 9.42 -17.12 -20.21
C VAL A 641 8.67 -18.04 -21.19
N LYS A 642 7.86 -18.98 -20.67
CA LYS A 642 7.03 -19.88 -21.49
C LYS A 642 6.00 -19.11 -22.31
N SER A 643 5.26 -18.18 -21.69
CA SER A 643 4.27 -17.36 -22.40
C SER A 643 4.91 -16.50 -23.50
N ARG A 644 6.13 -15.95 -23.29
CA ARG A 644 6.87 -15.21 -24.32
C ARG A 644 7.12 -16.04 -25.58
N SER A 645 7.49 -17.32 -25.40
CA SER A 645 7.76 -18.24 -26.52
C SER A 645 6.53 -18.54 -27.39
N LEU A 646 5.32 -18.41 -26.81
CA LEU A 646 4.07 -18.55 -27.55
C LEU A 646 3.75 -17.30 -28.38
N VAL A 647 4.23 -16.13 -27.97
CA VAL A 647 4.05 -14.87 -28.71
C VAL A 647 5.09 -14.73 -29.83
N VAL A 648 6.37 -14.92 -29.50
CA VAL A 648 7.48 -14.81 -30.44
C VAL A 648 7.85 -16.21 -30.92
N SER A 649 7.15 -16.67 -31.96
CA SER A 649 7.38 -17.99 -32.54
C SER A 649 8.74 -18.08 -33.23
N ASP A 650 9.37 -19.25 -33.14
CA ASP A 650 10.60 -19.55 -33.88
C ASP A 650 10.33 -19.60 -35.41
N THR A 651 11.14 -18.86 -36.16
CA THR A 651 11.10 -18.82 -37.63
C THR A 651 11.34 -20.19 -38.26
N GLY A 652 12.17 -21.04 -37.64
CA GLY A 652 12.43 -22.40 -38.13
C GLY A 652 11.19 -23.29 -38.04
N SER A 653 10.58 -23.34 -36.85
CA SER A 653 9.34 -24.08 -36.58
C SER A 653 8.18 -23.61 -37.49
N ASN A 654 8.05 -22.30 -37.72
CA ASN A 654 7.04 -21.75 -38.63
C ASN A 654 7.30 -22.13 -40.10
N ALA A 655 8.56 -22.17 -40.53
CA ALA A 655 8.91 -22.62 -41.88
C ALA A 655 8.60 -24.10 -42.08
N GLU A 656 8.85 -24.94 -41.07
CA GLU A 656 8.52 -26.37 -41.08
C GLU A 656 7.00 -26.61 -41.16
N ILE A 657 6.21 -25.97 -40.30
CA ILE A 657 4.73 -26.06 -40.33
C ILE A 657 4.19 -25.57 -41.68
N ARG A 658 4.70 -24.44 -42.18
CA ARG A 658 4.31 -23.93 -43.50
C ARG A 658 4.62 -24.92 -44.61
N SER A 659 5.79 -25.59 -44.55
CA SER A 659 6.15 -26.63 -45.52
C SER A 659 5.19 -27.82 -45.46
N LEU A 660 4.77 -28.24 -44.27
CA LEU A 660 3.81 -29.32 -44.07
C LEU A 660 2.42 -28.96 -44.61
N ILE A 661 1.93 -27.74 -44.35
CA ILE A 661 0.63 -27.27 -44.87
C ILE A 661 0.66 -27.19 -46.39
N LEU A 662 1.72 -26.60 -46.97
CA LEU A 662 1.88 -26.49 -48.42
C LEU A 662 2.04 -27.86 -49.10
N SER A 663 2.65 -28.84 -48.41
CA SER A 663 2.75 -30.22 -48.92
C SER A 663 1.40 -30.95 -48.92
N LYS A 664 0.52 -30.65 -47.97
CA LYS A 664 -0.84 -31.21 -47.91
C LYS A 664 -1.82 -30.53 -48.86
N SER A 665 -1.64 -29.24 -49.15
CA SER A 665 -2.48 -28.48 -50.10
C SER A 665 -2.18 -28.81 -51.58
N LYS A 666 -1.08 -29.53 -51.86
CA LYS A 666 -0.72 -30.01 -53.21
C LYS A 666 -1.14 -31.46 -53.49
N ARG A 667 -1.82 -32.11 -52.55
CA ARG A 667 -2.58 -33.35 -52.76
C ARG A 667 -4.06 -33.01 -52.74
#